data_AF-A0A8S2A8A4-F1
#
_entry.id   AF-A0A8S2A8A4-F1
#
_cell.length_a   1.000
_cell.length_b   1.000
_cell.length_c   1.000
_cell.angle_alpha   90.00
_cell.angle_beta   90.00
_cell.angle_gamma   90.00
#
_symmetry.space_group_name_H-M   'P 1'
#
loop_
_entity.id
_entity.type
_entity.pdbx_description
1 polymer ?
#
loop_
_entity_poly.entity_id
_entity_poly.type
_entity_poly.pdbx_seq_one_letter_code
_entity_poly.pdbx_strand_id
1 'polypeptide(L)'
;MAYPLSTNSRWIIDEKGQRVKLACVNWPSHLQPVVAEGLSKQRVDDLAKKIVAMGFNCVRLTWPLYLATNETLANKVTVRQSFQSLGLNDDISGFETKNPSMIDLPLIEAYKKVVDKLGNKNVMVILDNHLTKPGWCCGYNDGNGFFGDTFFDPATWIAGLTKIATTFKGASNVVGMSLRNELRGPKQNVDDWFKYMQQGAEALHEANPNVLVILSGLSYDTDLSFVRSRPVNLTFTRKLVFELHRYSFTNTKTWSSKNPNEACGEILQSIENGGGFNLRDFPVFLSEFGIDLRGKNVNDNRYIGCILGWAAENDVDWSIWTLQGSYYLREGVVGMSEYYGILDSDWVRVRSQSFLQRLSLIQSPLQGPGTQSKVYNLVFHPLTGLCMLQSILDPTKVTLGLCNESQPWSYTPENTLTLKDKSLCLENTGPNAPVKLSETSCSSPNLSKWETISASNMLLAAKSTSNSLCLDVDESNNLIASNCKCVKGEDSSCDPISQWFKIVKRDNQMEKFFFISVFLLPYVITTFAFPLSTDSRWIVDDGNKGQRVKLTCVNWPSHLETAVAEGLSKQPLDTIAEKIVSMGFNCVRLTWPLYLATDESFSAFMTVRQSLRKFRLFEAVSGFQTHNPTILDLPLFKAFQEVVSCLGKHKVMVILDNHISQPGWNELRGPKQNTKDWYTYMRKGAEAVHSVNPDVLVIVSGLNYATDLSFLRDRPFEVSFRRKLVFEIHWYGFWNSWEGDELNKICGKETEKMMKMSGFLLEKGVPLFVSEFGIDQRGNNANDIKFLSCFMALAADLDLDWSLWTLAGSYYIREKTIGSDEAYGVLDWNWSSIRNTTILQMISAIQSPFQGPGLMETQPKKIMFHPSSGLCIVRKSLFQLKLGSCNRSESWRLSSHRVLSLTEEQILCLKAYEKGKSVKLRLFFSDSYCSKWKLLSDSKMQLSSKNKNGVSVCLDVDSKYNNIVTNSCKCLQGNSSCDPRSQWFKLVTSTRKRSKPKHVLQISPYSKTFLQKSLSV
;
A
#
# COMPACT_ATOMS: atom_id res chain seq x y z
N MET A 1 -12.18 -17.67 1.21
CA MET A 1 -11.49 -18.91 0.77
C MET A 1 -12.34 -20.09 1.18
N ALA A 2 -12.45 -21.11 0.32
CA ALA A 2 -13.12 -22.37 0.68
C ALA A 2 -12.09 -23.33 1.28
N TYR A 3 -12.51 -24.10 2.28
CA TYR A 3 -11.71 -25.12 2.96
C TYR A 3 -12.55 -26.40 3.06
N PRO A 4 -11.94 -27.59 3.12
CA PRO A 4 -10.51 -27.88 3.21
C PRO A 4 -9.75 -27.70 1.89
N LEU A 5 -8.42 -27.54 1.99
CA LEU A 5 -7.55 -27.60 0.81
C LEU A 5 -7.30 -29.05 0.39
N SER A 6 -7.05 -29.26 -0.89
CA SER A 6 -6.64 -30.55 -1.46
C SER A 6 -5.59 -30.34 -2.55
N THR A 7 -5.02 -31.42 -3.07
CA THR A 7 -4.08 -31.39 -4.18
C THR A 7 -4.71 -31.98 -5.44
N ASN A 8 -4.34 -31.41 -6.59
CA ASN A 8 -4.71 -31.89 -7.91
C ASN A 8 -3.52 -31.66 -8.85
N SER A 9 -2.86 -32.75 -9.25
CA SER A 9 -1.53 -32.68 -9.88
C SER A 9 -0.60 -31.82 -9.01
N ARG A 10 0.20 -30.94 -9.63
CA ARG A 10 1.12 -30.03 -8.96
C ARG A 10 0.48 -28.88 -8.17
N TRP A 11 -0.84 -28.78 -8.15
CA TRP A 11 -1.55 -27.61 -7.62
C TRP A 11 -2.22 -27.91 -6.29
N ILE A 12 -2.13 -26.94 -5.37
CA ILE A 12 -3.00 -26.87 -4.20
C ILE A 12 -4.29 -26.15 -4.62
N ILE A 13 -5.42 -26.78 -4.32
CA ILE A 13 -6.74 -26.29 -4.70
C ILE A 13 -7.68 -26.22 -3.49
N ASP A 14 -8.66 -25.32 -3.57
CA ASP A 14 -9.76 -25.29 -2.61
C ASP A 14 -10.82 -26.38 -2.91
N GLU A 15 -11.85 -26.43 -2.07
CA GLU A 15 -13.02 -27.33 -2.23
C GLU A 15 -13.70 -27.18 -3.61
N LYS A 16 -13.61 -26.00 -4.24
CA LYS A 16 -14.23 -25.69 -5.54
C LYS A 16 -13.32 -26.06 -6.71
N GLY A 17 -12.13 -26.60 -6.46
CA GLY A 17 -11.15 -26.95 -7.48
C GLY A 17 -10.35 -25.76 -8.02
N GLN A 18 -10.35 -24.62 -7.34
CA GLN A 18 -9.60 -23.43 -7.76
C GLN A 18 -8.20 -23.42 -7.15
N ARG A 19 -7.18 -23.01 -7.93
CA ARG A 19 -5.81 -22.85 -7.43
C ARG A 19 -5.76 -21.90 -6.24
N VAL A 20 -5.20 -22.37 -5.13
CA VAL A 20 -4.83 -21.58 -3.96
C VAL A 20 -3.32 -21.45 -3.92
N LYS A 21 -2.82 -20.21 -3.90
CA LYS A 21 -1.41 -19.88 -3.71
C LYS A 21 -1.10 -19.79 -2.22
N LEU A 22 -0.06 -20.46 -1.75
CA LEU A 22 0.53 -20.24 -0.43
C LEU A 22 1.67 -19.23 -0.56
N ALA A 23 1.44 -18.01 -0.11
CA ALA A 23 2.43 -16.93 -0.02
C ALA A 23 2.64 -16.62 1.46
N CYS A 24 3.45 -17.43 2.12
CA CYS A 24 3.56 -17.45 3.57
C CYS A 24 4.77 -16.69 4.10
N VAL A 25 4.73 -16.44 5.40
CA VAL A 25 5.90 -16.07 6.19
C VAL A 25 6.09 -17.08 7.32
N ASN A 26 7.34 -17.46 7.61
CA ASN A 26 7.65 -18.28 8.78
C ASN A 26 7.53 -17.44 10.05
N TRP A 27 6.83 -17.95 11.06
CA TRP A 27 6.74 -17.32 12.38
C TRP A 27 7.15 -18.31 13.47
N PRO A 28 8.33 -18.10 14.08
CA PRO A 28 8.80 -18.94 15.16
C PRO A 28 7.95 -18.88 16.44
N SER A 29 7.65 -20.07 16.98
CA SER A 29 7.02 -20.32 18.27
C SER A 29 7.58 -21.59 18.95
N HIS A 30 8.60 -22.23 18.35
CA HIS A 30 9.23 -23.45 18.85
C HIS A 30 10.46 -23.21 19.75
N LEU A 31 10.90 -21.95 19.88
CA LEU A 31 12.07 -21.59 20.66
C LEU A 31 11.85 -21.82 22.16
N GLN A 32 12.88 -21.60 22.98
CA GLN A 32 12.87 -21.95 24.41
C GLN A 32 11.61 -21.47 25.17
N PRO A 33 11.04 -20.28 24.90
CA PRO A 33 9.83 -19.86 25.59
C PRO A 33 8.55 -20.60 25.18
N VAL A 34 8.54 -21.29 24.03
CA VAL A 34 7.37 -21.97 23.41
C VAL A 34 6.21 -21.00 23.16
N VAL A 35 6.54 -19.77 22.79
CA VAL A 35 5.59 -18.67 22.56
C VAL A 35 5.97 -18.00 21.25
N ALA A 36 4.98 -17.62 20.45
CA ALA A 36 5.23 -16.94 19.18
C ALA A 36 6.00 -15.63 19.41
N GLU A 37 7.08 -15.43 18.65
CA GLU A 37 8.00 -14.31 18.83
C GLU A 37 7.29 -12.95 18.65
N GLY A 38 7.73 -11.92 19.37
CA GLY A 38 7.28 -10.53 19.19
C GLY A 38 5.99 -10.12 19.90
N LEU A 39 5.30 -11.04 20.58
CA LEU A 39 4.05 -10.76 21.31
C LEU A 39 4.23 -9.90 22.59
N SER A 40 5.46 -9.66 23.06
CA SER A 40 5.73 -8.64 24.09
C SER A 40 5.78 -7.23 23.51
N LYS A 41 6.03 -7.11 22.20
CA LYS A 41 6.22 -5.83 21.50
C LYS A 41 4.96 -5.38 20.78
N GLN A 42 4.18 -6.31 20.24
CA GLN A 42 2.98 -6.03 19.45
C GLN A 42 1.81 -6.94 19.84
N ARG A 43 0.59 -6.45 19.61
CA ARG A 43 -0.62 -7.28 19.76
C ARG A 43 -0.66 -8.31 18.64
N VAL A 44 -1.08 -9.54 18.94
CA VAL A 44 -1.23 -10.60 17.93
C VAL A 44 -2.16 -10.17 16.78
N ASP A 45 -3.24 -9.44 17.08
CA ASP A 45 -4.15 -8.89 16.08
C ASP A 45 -3.49 -7.87 15.13
N ASP A 46 -2.56 -7.07 15.64
CA ASP A 46 -1.83 -6.07 14.85
C ASP A 46 -0.77 -6.72 13.95
N LEU A 47 -0.13 -7.79 14.45
CA LEU A 47 0.79 -8.60 13.64
C LEU A 47 0.04 -9.34 12.54
N ALA A 48 -1.10 -9.96 12.83
CA ALA A 48 -1.95 -10.64 11.84
C ALA A 48 -2.39 -9.67 10.73
N LYS A 49 -2.84 -8.45 11.09
CA LYS A 49 -3.15 -7.40 10.10
C LYS A 49 -1.94 -6.99 9.27
N LYS A 50 -0.76 -6.89 9.90
CA LYS A 50 0.46 -6.50 9.20
C LYS A 50 0.93 -7.57 8.22
N ILE A 51 0.81 -8.86 8.56
CA ILE A 51 1.09 -9.99 7.66
C ILE A 51 0.26 -9.84 6.37
N VAL A 52 -1.06 -9.61 6.51
CA VAL A 52 -1.94 -9.37 5.36
C VAL A 52 -1.55 -8.12 4.58
N ALA A 53 -1.26 -7.01 5.27
CA ALA A 53 -0.86 -5.75 4.63
C ALA A 53 0.47 -5.83 3.85
N MET A 54 1.34 -6.79 4.18
CA MET A 54 2.58 -7.07 3.44
C MET A 54 2.37 -7.99 2.23
N GLY A 55 1.14 -8.46 2.00
CA GLY A 55 0.76 -9.35 0.88
C GLY A 55 0.93 -10.84 1.17
N PHE A 56 1.16 -11.25 2.42
CA PHE A 56 1.16 -12.66 2.81
C PHE A 56 -0.26 -13.12 3.14
N ASN A 57 -0.59 -14.37 2.77
CA ASN A 57 -1.90 -14.97 3.07
C ASN A 57 -1.83 -16.17 4.02
N CYS A 58 -0.61 -16.58 4.41
CA CYS A 58 -0.40 -17.68 5.33
C CYS A 58 0.79 -17.47 6.26
N VAL A 59 0.81 -18.23 7.35
CA VAL A 59 1.92 -18.34 8.28
C VAL A 59 2.32 -19.80 8.42
N ARG A 60 3.60 -20.10 8.25
CA ARG A 60 4.19 -21.38 8.73
C ARG A 60 4.58 -21.18 10.19
N LEU A 61 3.73 -21.67 11.09
CA LEU A 61 3.84 -21.47 12.54
C LEU A 61 4.52 -22.69 13.16
N THR A 62 5.78 -22.51 13.52
CA THR A 62 6.62 -23.60 14.06
C THR A 62 6.19 -24.01 15.48
N TRP A 63 6.34 -25.28 15.84
CA TRP A 63 6.13 -25.78 17.21
C TRP A 63 7.14 -26.88 17.58
N PRO A 64 7.49 -27.05 18.87
CA PRO A 64 8.38 -28.12 19.32
C PRO A 64 7.59 -29.37 19.72
N LEU A 65 8.11 -30.58 19.46
CA LEU A 65 7.41 -31.85 19.77
C LEU A 65 6.98 -31.96 21.24
N TYR A 66 7.80 -31.45 22.17
CA TYR A 66 7.46 -31.45 23.60
C TYR A 66 6.21 -30.64 23.94
N LEU A 67 5.81 -29.66 23.12
CA LEU A 67 4.52 -28.99 23.29
C LEU A 67 3.33 -29.96 23.14
N ALA A 68 3.51 -31.04 22.36
CA ALA A 68 2.50 -32.06 22.15
C ALA A 68 2.64 -33.27 23.09
N THR A 69 3.87 -33.61 23.52
CA THR A 69 4.16 -34.88 24.21
C THR A 69 4.57 -34.74 25.67
N ASN A 70 4.91 -33.53 26.13
CA ASN A 70 5.20 -33.26 27.54
C ASN A 70 4.00 -32.54 28.18
N GLU A 71 3.11 -33.31 28.82
CA GLU A 71 1.88 -32.81 29.45
C GLU A 71 2.12 -31.71 30.49
N THR A 72 3.23 -31.78 31.24
CA THR A 72 3.58 -30.72 32.20
C THR A 72 3.94 -29.43 31.49
N LEU A 73 4.80 -29.50 30.47
CA LEU A 73 5.17 -28.31 29.68
C LEU A 73 3.94 -27.70 29.00
N ALA A 74 3.12 -28.52 28.34
CA ALA A 74 2.00 -28.04 27.55
C ALA A 74 0.90 -27.39 28.41
N ASN A 75 0.49 -28.07 29.50
CA ASN A 75 -0.74 -27.76 30.23
C ASN A 75 -0.51 -27.11 31.60
N LYS A 76 0.69 -27.25 32.20
CA LYS A 76 0.97 -26.72 33.56
C LYS A 76 1.89 -25.50 33.56
N VAL A 77 2.71 -25.32 32.53
CA VAL A 77 3.55 -24.12 32.37
C VAL A 77 2.76 -23.06 31.61
N THR A 78 2.63 -21.89 32.22
CA THR A 78 2.03 -20.71 31.57
C THR A 78 3.09 -19.90 30.80
N VAL A 79 2.65 -19.01 29.91
CA VAL A 79 3.54 -18.05 29.21
C VAL A 79 4.38 -17.27 30.21
N ARG A 80 3.77 -16.75 31.28
CA ARG A 80 4.46 -16.04 32.37
C ARG A 80 5.54 -16.89 33.02
N GLN A 81 5.21 -18.10 33.44
CA GLN A 81 6.17 -18.99 34.11
C GLN A 81 7.33 -19.36 33.17
N SER A 82 7.05 -19.57 31.89
CA SER A 82 8.10 -19.82 30.89
C SER A 82 9.05 -18.62 30.80
N PHE A 83 8.53 -17.40 30.65
CA PHE A 83 9.35 -16.19 30.63
C PHE A 83 10.12 -15.95 31.94
N GLN A 84 9.51 -16.20 33.11
CA GLN A 84 10.16 -16.09 34.42
C GLN A 84 11.33 -17.06 34.55
N SER A 85 11.17 -18.30 34.10
CA SER A 85 12.23 -19.32 34.14
C SER A 85 13.44 -18.96 33.27
N LEU A 86 13.25 -18.07 32.30
CA LEU A 86 14.27 -17.59 31.36
C LEU A 86 14.79 -16.18 31.71
N GLY A 87 14.30 -15.56 32.79
CA GLY A 87 14.71 -14.20 33.19
C GLY A 87 14.19 -13.08 32.29
N LEU A 88 13.12 -13.30 31.53
CA LEU A 88 12.58 -12.37 30.52
C LEU A 88 11.58 -11.36 31.12
N ASN A 89 11.99 -10.63 32.16
CA ASN A 89 11.10 -9.73 32.92
C ASN A 89 10.51 -8.57 32.08
N ASP A 90 11.32 -8.00 31.17
CA ASP A 90 10.86 -6.93 30.28
C ASP A 90 9.80 -7.45 29.30
N ASP A 91 9.97 -8.68 28.80
CA ASP A 91 9.00 -9.30 27.92
C ASP A 91 7.70 -9.66 28.63
N ILE A 92 7.74 -10.05 29.91
CA ILE A 92 6.52 -10.21 30.73
C ILE A 92 5.75 -8.89 30.76
N SER A 93 6.41 -7.80 31.12
CA SER A 93 5.79 -6.46 31.21
C SER A 93 5.20 -6.00 29.87
N GLY A 94 5.94 -6.23 28.78
CA GLY A 94 5.47 -5.96 27.43
C GLY A 94 4.25 -6.81 27.06
N PHE A 95 4.30 -8.10 27.34
CA PHE A 95 3.23 -9.04 27.01
C PHE A 95 1.96 -8.76 27.82
N GLU A 96 2.05 -8.42 29.10
CA GLU A 96 0.93 -7.96 29.92
C GLU A 96 0.24 -6.73 29.31
N THR A 97 1.02 -5.81 28.74
CA THR A 97 0.47 -4.60 28.12
C THR A 97 -0.16 -4.88 26.75
N LYS A 98 0.46 -5.75 25.94
CA LYS A 98 0.06 -5.98 24.55
C LYS A 98 -0.97 -7.09 24.41
N ASN A 99 -0.80 -8.20 25.11
CA ASN A 99 -1.62 -9.40 25.03
C ASN A 99 -2.00 -9.92 26.44
N PRO A 100 -2.64 -9.09 27.31
CA PRO A 100 -2.91 -9.43 28.71
C PRO A 100 -3.70 -10.73 28.89
N SER A 101 -4.63 -11.04 27.98
CA SER A 101 -5.46 -12.25 28.08
C SER A 101 -4.71 -13.56 27.78
N MET A 102 -3.42 -13.49 27.42
CA MET A 102 -2.63 -14.66 26.99
C MET A 102 -1.45 -14.97 27.92
N ILE A 103 -1.01 -14.02 28.77
CA ILE A 103 0.21 -14.16 29.58
C ILE A 103 0.12 -15.26 30.64
N ASP A 104 -1.09 -15.56 31.14
CA ASP A 104 -1.32 -16.59 32.15
C ASP A 104 -1.97 -17.86 31.56
N LEU A 105 -2.03 -17.98 30.23
CA LEU A 105 -2.48 -19.21 29.58
C LEU A 105 -1.38 -20.28 29.61
N PRO A 106 -1.75 -21.57 29.73
CA PRO A 106 -0.85 -22.67 29.40
C PRO A 106 -0.29 -22.54 27.98
N LEU A 107 0.94 -23.00 27.76
CA LEU A 107 1.65 -22.84 26.48
C LEU A 107 0.86 -23.37 25.28
N ILE A 108 0.18 -24.52 25.42
CA ILE A 108 -0.65 -25.05 24.31
C ILE A 108 -1.87 -24.18 24.01
N GLU A 109 -2.49 -23.59 25.03
CA GLU A 109 -3.63 -22.68 24.86
C GLU A 109 -3.19 -21.32 24.29
N ALA A 110 -2.00 -20.84 24.65
CA ALA A 110 -1.41 -19.66 24.02
C ALA A 110 -1.13 -19.90 22.53
N TYR A 111 -0.59 -21.07 22.17
CA TYR A 111 -0.37 -21.46 20.77
C TYR A 111 -1.70 -21.54 19.98
N LYS A 112 -2.73 -22.19 20.54
CA LYS A 112 -4.09 -22.23 19.96
C LYS A 112 -4.66 -20.83 19.78
N LYS A 113 -4.46 -19.94 20.75
CA LYS A 113 -4.93 -18.55 20.68
C LYS A 113 -4.28 -17.77 19.53
N VAL A 114 -3.00 -18.00 19.24
CA VAL A 114 -2.33 -17.40 18.06
C VAL A 114 -2.95 -17.91 16.77
N VAL A 115 -3.18 -19.22 16.66
CA VAL A 115 -3.84 -19.83 15.48
C VAL A 115 -5.25 -19.26 15.28
N ASP A 116 -6.04 -19.14 16.34
CA ASP A 116 -7.38 -18.54 16.28
C ASP A 116 -7.32 -17.07 15.82
N LYS A 117 -6.35 -16.30 16.34
CA LYS A 117 -6.19 -14.89 16.00
C LYS A 117 -5.76 -14.68 14.55
N LEU A 118 -4.92 -15.56 14.01
CA LEU A 118 -4.61 -15.61 12.58
C LEU A 118 -5.85 -15.96 11.74
N GLY A 119 -6.64 -16.95 12.17
CA GLY A 119 -7.89 -17.37 11.52
C GLY A 119 -8.93 -16.25 11.46
N ASN A 120 -9.10 -15.49 12.54
CA ASN A 120 -9.97 -14.31 12.60
C ASN A 120 -9.58 -13.17 11.65
N LYS A 121 -8.40 -13.26 11.02
CA LYS A 121 -7.90 -12.34 9.99
C LYS A 121 -7.76 -13.00 8.62
N ASN A 122 -8.40 -14.15 8.42
CA ASN A 122 -8.33 -14.95 7.19
C ASN A 122 -6.89 -15.34 6.78
N VAL A 123 -6.00 -15.50 7.77
CA VAL A 123 -4.62 -15.97 7.54
C VAL A 123 -4.60 -17.49 7.71
N MET A 124 -4.22 -18.20 6.65
CA MET A 124 -4.03 -19.65 6.69
C MET A 124 -2.81 -20.00 7.55
N VAL A 125 -2.83 -21.17 8.18
CA VAL A 125 -1.78 -21.63 9.07
C VAL A 125 -1.29 -23.00 8.60
N ILE A 126 0.02 -23.12 8.47
CA ILE A 126 0.73 -24.38 8.31
C ILE A 126 1.46 -24.65 9.63
N LEU A 127 1.12 -25.75 10.30
CA LEU A 127 1.77 -26.12 11.56
C LEU A 127 3.02 -26.92 11.26
N ASP A 128 4.17 -26.46 11.73
CA ASP A 128 5.45 -27.07 11.40
C ASP A 128 6.13 -27.66 12.64
N ASN A 129 6.33 -28.98 12.66
CA ASN A 129 7.10 -29.62 13.73
C ASN A 129 8.59 -29.34 13.56
N HIS A 130 9.07 -28.29 14.21
CA HIS A 130 10.37 -27.71 13.90
C HIS A 130 11.54 -28.35 14.66
N LEU A 131 11.28 -28.76 15.91
CA LEU A 131 12.29 -29.31 16.81
C LEU A 131 11.63 -30.26 17.83
N THR A 132 12.38 -31.15 18.49
CA THR A 132 11.78 -31.93 19.59
C THR A 132 11.72 -31.14 20.89
N LYS A 133 12.89 -30.78 21.42
CA LYS A 133 13.02 -29.95 22.62
C LYS A 133 12.95 -28.47 22.22
N PRO A 134 12.26 -27.59 22.95
CA PRO A 134 12.26 -26.16 22.66
C PRO A 134 13.67 -25.56 22.64
N GLY A 135 14.01 -24.82 21.59
CA GLY A 135 15.37 -24.27 21.45
C GLY A 135 15.73 -23.84 20.03
N TRP A 136 16.94 -23.29 19.90
CA TRP A 136 17.56 -22.95 18.62
C TRP A 136 18.20 -24.20 17.97
N CYS A 137 18.21 -24.24 16.64
CA CYS A 137 18.74 -25.33 15.81
C CYS A 137 19.68 -24.74 14.73
N CYS A 138 20.29 -25.46 13.79
CA CYS A 138 20.08 -26.84 13.37
C CYS A 138 21.45 -27.50 13.13
N GLY A 139 22.11 -27.92 14.20
CA GLY A 139 23.44 -28.53 14.11
C GLY A 139 23.39 -29.90 13.42
N TYR A 140 24.46 -30.30 12.75
CA TYR A 140 24.55 -31.63 12.12
C TYR A 140 24.51 -32.78 13.15
N ASN A 141 25.03 -32.53 14.35
CA ASN A 141 25.11 -33.51 15.45
C ASN A 141 24.36 -33.05 16.71
N ASP A 142 23.26 -32.29 16.55
CA ASP A 142 22.50 -31.77 17.69
C ASP A 142 21.61 -32.83 18.37
N GLY A 143 21.61 -34.07 17.88
CA GLY A 143 20.85 -35.19 18.43
C GLY A 143 19.34 -35.08 18.19
N ASN A 144 18.92 -34.27 17.22
CA ASN A 144 17.51 -34.02 16.91
C ASN A 144 17.17 -34.11 15.41
N GLY A 145 18.18 -34.36 14.57
CA GLY A 145 18.08 -34.25 13.10
C GLY A 145 17.41 -35.43 12.40
N PHE A 146 17.46 -36.64 12.97
CA PHE A 146 16.88 -37.82 12.32
C PHE A 146 16.23 -38.81 13.30
N PHE A 147 15.40 -39.70 12.78
CA PHE A 147 14.74 -40.77 13.53
C PHE A 147 15.76 -41.60 14.34
N GLY A 148 15.45 -41.83 15.63
CA GLY A 148 16.31 -42.58 16.53
C GLY A 148 17.51 -41.79 17.07
N ASP A 149 17.60 -40.49 16.80
CA ASP A 149 18.50 -39.60 17.53
C ASP A 149 18.06 -39.42 18.99
N THR A 150 19.01 -38.95 19.83
CA THR A 150 18.86 -38.83 21.28
C THR A 150 17.54 -38.20 21.70
N PHE A 151 17.06 -37.20 20.95
CA PHE A 151 15.82 -36.48 21.24
C PHE A 151 14.70 -36.77 20.23
N PHE A 152 14.89 -37.66 19.26
CA PHE A 152 13.92 -37.88 18.18
C PHE A 152 13.50 -39.34 18.07
N ASP A 153 12.65 -39.75 19.03
CA ASP A 153 11.98 -41.05 19.01
C ASP A 153 10.78 -41.05 18.04
N PRO A 154 10.72 -41.98 17.06
CA PRO A 154 9.65 -42.00 16.06
C PRO A 154 8.25 -42.24 16.63
N ALA A 155 8.10 -43.10 17.64
CA ALA A 155 6.79 -43.40 18.23
C ALA A 155 6.22 -42.17 18.94
N THR A 156 7.07 -41.49 19.72
CA THR A 156 6.75 -40.22 20.39
C THR A 156 6.39 -39.13 19.38
N TRP A 157 7.11 -39.05 18.26
CA TRP A 157 6.81 -38.09 17.20
C TRP A 157 5.47 -38.36 16.51
N ILE A 158 5.17 -39.61 16.14
CA ILE A 158 3.87 -40.00 15.57
C ILE A 158 2.73 -39.64 16.55
N ALA A 159 2.90 -39.92 17.85
CA ALA A 159 1.92 -39.54 18.87
C ALA A 159 1.73 -38.02 18.96
N GLY A 160 2.82 -37.25 18.90
CA GLY A 160 2.77 -35.78 18.90
C GLY A 160 2.09 -35.19 17.65
N LEU A 161 2.38 -35.72 16.46
CA LEU A 161 1.69 -35.35 15.22
C LEU A 161 0.18 -35.60 15.33
N THR A 162 -0.19 -36.80 15.79
CA THR A 162 -1.60 -37.19 16.01
C THR A 162 -2.29 -36.23 16.99
N LYS A 163 -1.62 -35.87 18.09
CA LYS A 163 -2.14 -34.94 19.10
C LYS A 163 -2.38 -33.54 18.53
N ILE A 164 -1.42 -32.96 17.82
CA ILE A 164 -1.57 -31.61 17.23
C ILE A 164 -2.62 -31.63 16.11
N ALA A 165 -2.61 -32.63 15.24
CA ALA A 165 -3.61 -32.81 14.19
C ALA A 165 -5.04 -32.87 14.78
N THR A 166 -5.22 -33.68 15.83
CA THR A 166 -6.49 -33.79 16.57
C THR A 166 -6.89 -32.46 17.21
N THR A 167 -5.94 -31.76 17.84
CA THR A 167 -6.17 -30.48 18.52
C THR A 167 -6.73 -29.42 17.57
N PHE A 168 -6.28 -29.40 16.32
CA PHE A 168 -6.68 -28.40 15.32
C PHE A 168 -7.69 -28.90 14.27
N LYS A 169 -8.30 -30.07 14.47
CA LYS A 169 -9.27 -30.66 13.53
C LYS A 169 -10.46 -29.74 13.18
N GLY A 170 -10.89 -28.91 14.14
CA GLY A 170 -11.97 -27.93 13.95
C GLY A 170 -11.53 -26.54 13.46
N ALA A 171 -10.22 -26.27 13.37
CA ALA A 171 -9.70 -24.96 12.98
C ALA A 171 -9.55 -24.89 11.46
N SER A 172 -10.56 -24.35 10.76
CA SER A 172 -10.60 -24.33 9.28
C SER A 172 -9.45 -23.55 8.63
N ASN A 173 -8.84 -22.60 9.35
CA ASN A 173 -7.69 -21.86 8.86
C ASN A 173 -6.37 -22.63 8.99
N VAL A 174 -6.34 -23.76 9.70
CA VAL A 174 -5.20 -24.69 9.65
C VAL A 174 -5.35 -25.52 8.38
N VAL A 175 -4.48 -25.26 7.41
CA VAL A 175 -4.61 -25.83 6.05
C VAL A 175 -3.59 -26.91 5.76
N GLY A 176 -2.53 -27.01 6.54
CA GLY A 176 -1.46 -27.97 6.32
C GLY A 176 -0.62 -28.22 7.57
N MET A 177 0.09 -29.33 7.56
CA MET A 177 1.06 -29.66 8.59
C MET A 177 2.35 -30.20 7.95
N SER A 178 3.47 -29.53 8.23
CA SER A 178 4.82 -30.02 7.91
C SER A 178 5.24 -31.03 8.98
N LEU A 179 5.54 -32.25 8.53
CA LEU A 179 5.75 -33.39 9.42
C LEU A 179 6.98 -33.22 10.32
N ARG A 180 8.09 -32.72 9.77
CA ARG A 180 9.34 -32.50 10.50
C ARG A 180 10.28 -31.58 9.74
N ASN A 181 10.78 -30.53 10.37
CA ASN A 181 11.74 -29.62 9.76
C ASN A 181 13.15 -30.24 9.60
N GLU A 182 13.72 -30.14 8.39
CA GLU A 182 15.14 -30.35 8.08
C GLU A 182 15.75 -31.67 8.57
N LEU A 183 15.25 -32.81 8.08
CA LEU A 183 15.86 -34.11 8.41
C LEU A 183 17.33 -34.14 7.95
N ARG A 184 18.22 -34.54 8.86
CA ARG A 184 19.68 -34.39 8.68
C ARG A 184 20.47 -35.24 9.67
N GLY A 185 21.80 -35.24 9.51
CA GLY A 185 22.73 -35.81 10.49
C GLY A 185 23.24 -37.20 10.10
N PRO A 186 24.10 -37.81 10.93
CA PRO A 186 24.85 -39.01 10.55
C PRO A 186 24.00 -40.29 10.46
N LYS A 187 22.81 -40.33 11.08
CA LYS A 187 21.90 -41.48 11.03
C LYS A 187 20.95 -41.47 9.84
N GLN A 188 20.89 -40.37 9.09
CA GLN A 188 19.92 -40.21 8.01
C GLN A 188 20.07 -41.31 6.96
N ASN A 189 18.97 -41.95 6.60
CA ASN A 189 18.93 -42.98 5.57
C ASN A 189 17.55 -43.04 4.92
N VAL A 190 17.50 -43.54 3.69
CA VAL A 190 16.28 -43.54 2.87
C VAL A 190 15.24 -44.53 3.39
N ASP A 191 15.65 -45.70 3.91
CA ASP A 191 14.71 -46.74 4.35
C ASP A 191 13.90 -46.32 5.57
N ASP A 192 14.56 -45.74 6.57
CA ASP A 192 13.89 -45.18 7.74
C ASP A 192 13.05 -43.95 7.38
N TRP A 193 13.50 -43.12 6.42
CA TRP A 193 12.69 -42.02 5.92
C TRP A 193 11.35 -42.55 5.36
N PHE A 194 11.38 -43.54 4.46
CA PHE A 194 10.14 -44.11 3.92
C PHE A 194 9.27 -44.74 5.00
N LYS A 195 9.89 -45.48 5.93
CA LYS A 195 9.17 -46.12 7.02
C LYS A 195 8.43 -45.09 7.89
N TYR A 196 9.16 -44.13 8.45
CA TYR A 196 8.60 -43.25 9.46
C TYR A 196 7.82 -42.07 8.86
N MET A 197 8.24 -41.50 7.73
CA MET A 197 7.49 -40.40 7.09
C MET A 197 6.12 -40.88 6.60
N GLN A 198 6.01 -42.11 6.08
CA GLN A 198 4.71 -42.68 5.73
C GLN A 198 3.87 -42.96 6.98
N GLN A 199 4.45 -43.57 8.04
CA GLN A 199 3.70 -43.80 9.29
C GLN A 199 3.20 -42.48 9.91
N GLY A 200 4.02 -41.43 9.93
CA GLY A 200 3.63 -40.10 10.41
C GLY A 200 2.55 -39.46 9.53
N ALA A 201 2.66 -39.60 8.20
CA ALA A 201 1.66 -39.10 7.26
C ALA A 201 0.29 -39.78 7.45
N GLU A 202 0.27 -41.10 7.58
CA GLU A 202 -0.96 -41.88 7.82
C GLU A 202 -1.61 -41.47 9.14
N ALA A 203 -0.84 -41.45 10.23
CA ALA A 203 -1.36 -41.08 11.55
C ALA A 203 -1.90 -39.65 11.59
N LEU A 204 -1.22 -38.70 10.92
CA LEU A 204 -1.66 -37.32 10.81
C LEU A 204 -2.97 -37.22 10.02
N HIS A 205 -3.05 -37.86 8.85
CA HIS A 205 -4.24 -37.83 8.01
C HIS A 205 -5.44 -38.52 8.68
N GLU A 206 -5.23 -39.65 9.36
CA GLU A 206 -6.26 -40.33 10.16
C GLU A 206 -6.83 -39.41 11.24
N ALA A 207 -5.96 -38.69 11.96
CA ALA A 207 -6.36 -37.73 12.97
C ALA A 207 -7.13 -36.54 12.37
N ASN A 208 -6.61 -35.96 11.27
CA ASN A 208 -7.18 -34.79 10.62
C ASN A 208 -7.11 -34.87 9.09
N PRO A 209 -8.16 -35.37 8.41
CA PRO A 209 -8.18 -35.51 6.96
C PRO A 209 -8.37 -34.17 6.21
N ASN A 210 -8.62 -33.07 6.94
CA ASN A 210 -8.91 -31.78 6.34
C ASN A 210 -7.63 -31.01 5.93
N VAL A 211 -6.47 -31.35 6.50
CA VAL A 211 -5.22 -30.63 6.25
C VAL A 211 -4.38 -31.29 5.15
N LEU A 212 -3.54 -30.49 4.49
CA LEU A 212 -2.46 -30.98 3.63
C LEU A 212 -1.38 -31.65 4.49
N VAL A 213 -0.81 -32.74 3.99
CA VAL A 213 0.30 -33.47 4.62
C VAL A 213 1.58 -33.13 3.87
N ILE A 214 2.47 -32.40 4.52
CA ILE A 214 3.68 -31.85 3.88
C ILE A 214 4.91 -32.67 4.34
N LEU A 215 5.59 -33.32 3.39
CA LEU A 215 6.76 -34.16 3.63
C LEU A 215 8.06 -33.41 3.33
N SER A 216 8.92 -33.36 4.33
CA SER A 216 10.27 -32.83 4.28
C SER A 216 11.29 -33.81 3.72
N GLY A 217 12.45 -33.29 3.32
CA GLY A 217 13.51 -34.03 2.66
C GLY A 217 14.68 -34.36 3.57
N LEU A 218 15.66 -35.06 3.03
CA LEU A 218 16.95 -35.27 3.68
C LEU A 218 17.87 -34.07 3.46
N SER A 219 18.98 -34.06 4.18
CA SER A 219 20.03 -33.05 4.06
C SER A 219 19.49 -31.61 4.19
N TYR A 220 18.78 -31.32 5.28
CA TYR A 220 18.18 -29.99 5.53
C TYR A 220 17.14 -29.61 4.47
N ASP A 221 16.28 -30.56 4.10
CA ASP A 221 15.24 -30.38 3.07
C ASP A 221 15.79 -29.95 1.71
N THR A 222 17.03 -30.38 1.43
CA THR A 222 17.66 -30.17 0.12
C THR A 222 17.50 -31.32 -0.84
N ASP A 223 17.23 -32.52 -0.32
CA ASP A 223 17.21 -33.76 -1.10
C ASP A 223 15.97 -34.63 -0.85
N LEU A 224 15.20 -34.82 -1.91
CA LEU A 224 14.08 -35.73 -2.12
C LEU A 224 14.29 -36.58 -3.39
N SER A 225 15.52 -36.63 -3.91
CA SER A 225 15.84 -37.31 -5.18
C SER A 225 15.48 -38.80 -5.15
N PHE A 226 15.58 -39.43 -3.99
CA PHE A 226 15.24 -40.85 -3.76
C PHE A 226 13.75 -41.15 -3.95
N VAL A 227 12.86 -40.16 -3.86
CA VAL A 227 11.41 -40.34 -4.12
C VAL A 227 11.15 -40.62 -5.61
N ARG A 228 12.07 -40.22 -6.50
CA ARG A 228 11.95 -40.48 -7.94
C ARG A 228 11.97 -41.98 -8.27
N SER A 229 12.81 -42.75 -7.59
CA SER A 229 12.95 -44.19 -7.82
C SER A 229 12.02 -45.03 -6.94
N ARG A 230 11.63 -44.50 -5.78
CA ARG A 230 10.70 -45.14 -4.85
C ARG A 230 9.59 -44.15 -4.47
N PRO A 231 8.43 -44.17 -5.13
CA PRO A 231 7.31 -43.32 -4.75
C PRO A 231 6.82 -43.65 -3.33
N VAL A 232 6.34 -42.63 -2.61
CA VAL A 232 5.65 -42.85 -1.33
C VAL A 232 4.34 -43.59 -1.56
N ASN A 233 4.04 -44.57 -0.70
CA ASN A 233 2.81 -45.34 -0.74
C ASN A 233 1.94 -44.97 0.48
N LEU A 234 0.83 -44.28 0.23
CA LEU A 234 -0.10 -43.78 1.24
C LEU A 234 -1.53 -44.23 0.89
N THR A 235 -2.34 -44.49 1.91
CA THR A 235 -3.74 -44.92 1.76
C THR A 235 -4.66 -43.78 1.30
N PHE A 236 -4.27 -42.54 1.55
CA PHE A 236 -5.00 -41.34 1.15
C PHE A 236 -4.42 -40.71 -0.12
N THR A 237 -5.27 -39.96 -0.83
CA THR A 237 -4.88 -39.23 -2.04
C THR A 237 -5.26 -37.75 -1.92
N ARG A 238 -4.74 -36.92 -2.83
CA ARG A 238 -5.11 -35.49 -2.93
C ARG A 238 -4.84 -34.63 -1.69
N LYS A 239 -3.87 -35.02 -0.85
CA LYS A 239 -3.44 -34.24 0.34
C LYS A 239 -1.92 -34.07 0.46
N LEU A 240 -1.15 -34.83 -0.32
CA LEU A 240 0.30 -34.87 -0.24
C LEU A 240 0.96 -33.66 -0.91
N VAL A 241 1.91 -33.04 -0.21
CA VAL A 241 2.78 -31.96 -0.68
C VAL A 241 4.22 -32.29 -0.27
N PHE A 242 5.21 -31.97 -1.10
CA PHE A 242 6.62 -32.05 -0.74
C PHE A 242 7.17 -30.66 -0.40
N GLU A 243 8.12 -30.55 0.52
CA GLU A 243 8.76 -29.26 0.83
C GLU A 243 10.27 -29.24 0.60
N LEU A 244 10.81 -28.05 0.30
CA LEU A 244 12.23 -27.80 0.05
C LEU A 244 12.69 -26.52 0.75
N HIS A 245 13.92 -26.53 1.26
CA HIS A 245 14.58 -25.35 1.84
C HIS A 245 15.73 -24.88 0.96
N ARG A 246 15.83 -23.58 0.67
CA ARG A 246 16.95 -23.05 -0.12
C ARG A 246 17.47 -21.75 0.47
N TYR A 247 18.79 -21.69 0.65
CA TYR A 247 19.51 -20.49 1.06
C TYR A 247 20.82 -20.35 0.29
N SER A 248 21.37 -19.13 0.28
CA SER A 248 22.68 -18.89 -0.35
C SER A 248 23.80 -19.68 0.34
N PHE A 249 23.71 -19.86 1.66
CA PHE A 249 24.76 -20.51 2.44
C PHE A 249 24.84 -22.02 2.20
N THR A 250 23.76 -22.67 1.74
CA THR A 250 23.76 -24.07 1.27
C THR A 250 24.80 -24.30 0.18
N ASN A 251 25.07 -23.29 -0.64
CA ASN A 251 26.03 -23.36 -1.75
C ASN A 251 27.00 -22.17 -1.73
N THR A 252 27.51 -21.83 -0.55
CA THR A 252 28.42 -20.68 -0.33
C THR A 252 29.55 -20.60 -1.35
N LYS A 253 30.22 -21.73 -1.63
CA LYS A 253 31.35 -21.80 -2.57
C LYS A 253 30.92 -21.50 -4.00
N THR A 254 29.76 -22.00 -4.43
CA THR A 254 29.24 -21.77 -5.79
C THR A 254 28.98 -20.28 -6.01
N TRP A 255 28.29 -19.61 -5.08
CA TRP A 255 27.98 -18.18 -5.18
C TRP A 255 29.20 -17.26 -5.06
N SER A 256 30.23 -17.68 -4.31
CA SER A 256 31.43 -16.87 -4.11
C SER A 256 32.47 -17.03 -5.22
N SER A 257 32.57 -18.21 -5.85
CA SER A 257 33.64 -18.53 -6.81
C SER A 257 33.24 -18.42 -8.28
N LYS A 258 31.96 -18.63 -8.61
CA LYS A 258 31.48 -18.56 -9.99
C LYS A 258 30.84 -17.21 -10.29
N ASN A 259 30.77 -16.86 -11.58
CA ASN A 259 29.94 -15.73 -11.98
C ASN A 259 28.45 -16.05 -11.73
N PRO A 260 27.58 -15.03 -11.53
CA PRO A 260 26.21 -15.25 -11.10
C PRO A 260 25.35 -16.10 -12.06
N ASN A 261 25.61 -16.08 -13.36
CA ASN A 261 24.85 -16.89 -14.33
C ASN A 261 25.19 -18.39 -14.21
N GLU A 262 26.47 -18.73 -14.15
CA GLU A 262 26.94 -20.10 -13.93
C GLU A 262 26.51 -20.63 -12.56
N ALA A 263 26.64 -19.80 -11.52
CA ALA A 263 26.18 -20.13 -10.18
C ALA A 263 24.67 -20.43 -10.19
N CYS A 264 23.85 -19.53 -10.74
CA CYS A 264 22.41 -19.73 -10.81
C CYS A 264 22.04 -21.00 -11.59
N GLY A 265 22.65 -21.25 -12.75
CA GLY A 265 22.38 -22.47 -13.55
C GLY A 265 22.64 -23.77 -12.78
N GLU A 266 23.76 -23.86 -12.07
CA GLU A 266 24.09 -25.01 -11.22
C GLU A 266 23.07 -25.19 -10.08
N ILE A 267 22.66 -24.10 -9.45
CA ILE A 267 21.70 -24.13 -8.35
C ILE A 267 20.30 -24.53 -8.82
N LEU A 268 19.85 -24.05 -9.97
CA LEU A 268 18.57 -24.47 -10.55
C LEU A 268 18.58 -25.95 -10.92
N GLN A 269 19.69 -26.47 -11.44
CA GLN A 269 19.85 -27.90 -11.69
C GLN A 269 19.83 -28.72 -10.39
N SER A 270 20.50 -28.22 -9.34
CA SER A 270 20.47 -28.83 -8.00
C SER A 270 19.06 -28.85 -7.41
N ILE A 271 18.28 -27.78 -7.57
CA ILE A 271 16.87 -27.72 -7.16
C ILE A 271 16.04 -28.77 -7.91
N GLU A 272 16.16 -28.83 -9.25
CA GLU A 272 15.41 -29.81 -10.06
C GLU A 272 15.75 -31.25 -9.66
N ASN A 273 17.03 -31.56 -9.46
CA ASN A 273 17.49 -32.90 -9.06
C ASN A 273 17.08 -33.26 -7.63
N GLY A 274 17.15 -32.30 -6.71
CA GLY A 274 16.87 -32.51 -5.29
C GLY A 274 15.39 -32.53 -4.94
N GLY A 275 14.47 -32.11 -5.81
CA GLY A 275 13.05 -32.22 -5.50
C GLY A 275 12.12 -31.41 -6.39
N GLY A 276 12.66 -30.46 -7.16
CA GLY A 276 11.90 -29.67 -8.13
C GLY A 276 11.19 -30.53 -9.17
N PHE A 277 11.74 -31.70 -9.52
CA PHE A 277 11.11 -32.65 -10.43
C PHE A 277 9.69 -33.08 -9.99
N ASN A 278 9.38 -33.03 -8.69
CA ASN A 278 8.06 -33.37 -8.18
C ASN A 278 6.96 -32.42 -8.67
N LEU A 279 7.31 -31.19 -9.07
CA LEU A 279 6.38 -30.21 -9.66
C LEU A 279 5.69 -30.68 -10.95
N ARG A 280 6.03 -31.86 -11.48
CA ARG A 280 5.30 -32.51 -12.58
C ARG A 280 4.00 -33.15 -12.10
N ASP A 281 4.02 -33.73 -10.90
CA ASP A 281 2.96 -34.62 -10.42
C ASP A 281 2.37 -34.18 -9.07
N PHE A 282 3.14 -33.47 -8.24
CA PHE A 282 2.78 -33.06 -6.88
C PHE A 282 3.15 -31.61 -6.60
N PRO A 283 2.45 -30.91 -5.67
CA PRO A 283 2.86 -29.59 -5.24
C PRO A 283 4.21 -29.69 -4.51
N VAL A 284 5.08 -28.71 -4.79
CA VAL A 284 6.30 -28.48 -4.03
C VAL A 284 6.19 -27.13 -3.33
N PHE A 285 6.40 -27.12 -2.02
CA PHE A 285 6.37 -25.96 -1.16
C PHE A 285 7.79 -25.53 -0.82
N LEU A 286 8.22 -24.36 -1.28
CA LEU A 286 9.48 -23.74 -0.86
C LEU A 286 9.28 -23.14 0.55
N SER A 287 9.25 -24.01 1.55
CA SER A 287 8.87 -23.69 2.93
C SER A 287 9.87 -22.80 3.66
N GLU A 288 11.11 -22.73 3.19
CA GLU A 288 12.11 -21.78 3.70
C GLU A 288 13.07 -21.27 2.62
N PHE A 289 13.18 -19.95 2.55
CA PHE A 289 14.22 -19.21 1.84
C PHE A 289 14.31 -17.78 2.38
N GLY A 290 15.44 -17.10 2.21
CA GLY A 290 15.62 -15.73 2.69
C GLY A 290 17.01 -15.17 2.45
N ILE A 291 17.21 -13.90 2.84
CA ILE A 291 18.47 -13.16 2.75
C ILE A 291 18.63 -12.19 3.92
N ASP A 292 19.88 -11.78 4.21
CA ASP A 292 20.15 -10.65 5.09
C ASP A 292 19.68 -9.33 4.45
N LEU A 293 18.60 -8.77 4.99
CA LEU A 293 17.93 -7.58 4.46
C LEU A 293 18.69 -6.27 4.72
N ARG A 294 19.86 -6.32 5.36
CA ARG A 294 20.79 -5.17 5.40
C ARG A 294 21.52 -4.98 4.07
N GLY A 295 21.47 -5.96 3.17
CA GLY A 295 22.12 -5.92 1.85
C GLY A 295 23.64 -6.04 1.89
N LYS A 296 24.21 -6.48 3.02
CA LYS A 296 25.67 -6.59 3.22
C LYS A 296 26.26 -7.93 2.77
N ASN A 297 25.43 -8.96 2.66
CA ASN A 297 25.87 -10.29 2.28
C ASN A 297 25.88 -10.42 0.75
N VAL A 298 27.08 -10.58 0.18
CA VAL A 298 27.30 -10.66 -1.28
C VAL A 298 26.64 -11.90 -1.88
N ASN A 299 26.74 -13.05 -1.20
CA ASN A 299 26.16 -14.30 -1.69
C ASN A 299 24.64 -14.23 -1.71
N ASP A 300 24.03 -13.68 -0.65
CA ASP A 300 22.59 -13.45 -0.59
C ASP A 300 22.11 -12.56 -1.74
N ASN A 301 22.80 -11.45 -1.99
CA ASN A 301 22.44 -10.50 -3.05
C ASN A 301 22.48 -11.15 -4.45
N ARG A 302 23.43 -12.07 -4.69
CA ARG A 302 23.53 -12.84 -5.94
C ARG A 302 22.48 -13.94 -6.06
N TYR A 303 22.21 -14.61 -4.94
CA TYR A 303 21.31 -15.75 -4.83
C TYR A 303 19.84 -15.37 -5.08
N ILE A 304 19.37 -14.30 -4.46
CA ILE A 304 17.92 -14.09 -4.32
C ILE A 304 17.21 -13.78 -5.64
N GLY A 305 17.89 -13.13 -6.61
CA GLY A 305 17.32 -12.93 -7.94
C GLY A 305 17.07 -14.25 -8.68
N CYS A 306 17.97 -15.23 -8.50
CA CYS A 306 17.88 -16.54 -9.14
C CYS A 306 16.64 -17.31 -8.64
N ILE A 307 16.44 -17.34 -7.31
CA ILE A 307 15.31 -18.06 -6.71
C ILE A 307 13.98 -17.39 -7.01
N LEU A 308 13.89 -16.06 -6.98
CA LEU A 308 12.65 -15.36 -7.35
C LEU A 308 12.29 -15.60 -8.82
N GLY A 309 13.28 -15.65 -9.72
CA GLY A 309 13.05 -16.02 -11.12
C GLY A 309 12.51 -17.44 -11.27
N TRP A 310 13.09 -18.41 -10.56
CA TRP A 310 12.62 -19.81 -10.58
C TRP A 310 11.22 -19.98 -9.96
N ALA A 311 10.96 -19.34 -8.82
CA ALA A 311 9.67 -19.40 -8.13
C ALA A 311 8.56 -18.78 -8.98
N ALA A 312 8.84 -17.69 -9.70
CA ALA A 312 7.90 -17.08 -10.64
C ALA A 312 7.63 -17.97 -11.86
N GLU A 313 8.68 -18.50 -12.50
CA GLU A 313 8.55 -19.40 -13.66
C GLU A 313 7.68 -20.64 -13.35
N ASN A 314 7.84 -21.20 -12.15
CA ASN A 314 7.20 -22.43 -11.74
C ASN A 314 5.93 -22.22 -10.88
N ASP A 315 5.54 -20.98 -10.60
CA ASP A 315 4.42 -20.64 -9.71
C ASP A 315 4.37 -21.44 -8.39
N VAL A 316 5.55 -21.58 -7.77
CA VAL A 316 5.78 -22.44 -6.60
C VAL A 316 5.15 -21.83 -5.36
N ASP A 317 4.52 -22.64 -4.51
CA ASP A 317 4.05 -22.23 -3.18
C ASP A 317 5.25 -21.97 -2.27
N TRP A 318 5.22 -20.95 -1.40
CA TRP A 318 6.44 -20.56 -0.66
C TRP A 318 6.17 -19.96 0.72
N SER A 319 7.20 -20.00 1.57
CA SER A 319 7.23 -19.33 2.86
C SER A 319 8.60 -18.67 3.10
N ILE A 320 8.62 -17.35 3.26
CA ILE A 320 9.88 -16.62 3.48
C ILE A 320 10.31 -16.75 4.95
N TRP A 321 11.59 -17.04 5.18
CA TRP A 321 12.20 -16.93 6.50
C TRP A 321 12.79 -15.52 6.66
N THR A 322 12.24 -14.66 7.52
CA THR A 322 11.20 -14.91 8.54
C THR A 322 10.41 -13.64 8.89
N LEU A 323 9.30 -13.74 9.63
CA LEU A 323 8.49 -12.59 10.06
C LEU A 323 9.25 -11.72 11.09
N GLN A 324 9.88 -12.38 12.06
CA GLN A 324 10.40 -11.75 13.27
C GLN A 324 11.56 -10.80 13.00
N GLY A 325 11.57 -9.64 13.65
CA GLY A 325 12.71 -8.72 13.61
C GLY A 325 13.67 -8.86 14.78
N SER A 326 13.28 -9.58 15.82
CA SER A 326 14.09 -9.92 16.99
C SER A 326 13.55 -11.14 17.71
N TYR A 327 14.38 -11.76 18.55
CA TYR A 327 14.06 -12.90 19.39
C TYR A 327 13.87 -12.51 20.85
N TYR A 328 13.00 -13.22 21.58
CA TYR A 328 12.97 -13.23 23.03
C TYR A 328 14.32 -13.67 23.60
N LEU A 329 14.77 -14.85 23.19
CA LEU A 329 16.03 -15.44 23.59
C LEU A 329 16.56 -16.31 22.46
N ARG A 330 17.78 -16.04 22.00
CA ARG A 330 18.49 -16.87 21.04
C ARG A 330 19.93 -17.02 21.47
N GLU A 331 20.38 -18.27 21.64
CA GLU A 331 21.76 -18.61 22.00
C GLU A 331 22.27 -17.84 23.24
N GLY A 332 21.38 -17.66 24.24
CA GLY A 332 21.69 -16.95 25.48
C GLY A 332 21.60 -15.42 25.40
N VAL A 333 21.28 -14.85 24.24
CA VAL A 333 21.16 -13.40 24.04
C VAL A 333 19.69 -12.99 23.97
N VAL A 334 19.28 -12.09 24.87
CA VAL A 334 17.95 -11.49 24.90
C VAL A 334 17.82 -10.41 23.83
N GLY A 335 16.68 -10.35 23.12
CA GLY A 335 16.40 -9.28 22.18
C GLY A 335 17.27 -9.29 20.92
N MET A 336 17.96 -10.39 20.61
CA MET A 336 18.85 -10.49 19.44
C MET A 336 18.09 -10.12 18.17
N SER A 337 18.64 -9.21 17.37
CA SER A 337 18.02 -8.78 16.10
C SER A 337 18.11 -9.85 15.02
N GLU A 338 17.00 -10.09 14.32
CA GLU A 338 16.93 -10.96 13.16
C GLU A 338 16.99 -10.13 11.87
N TYR A 339 18.07 -10.31 11.11
CA TYR A 339 18.34 -9.53 9.91
C TYR A 339 17.81 -10.17 8.63
N TYR A 340 17.45 -11.45 8.66
CA TYR A 340 16.61 -12.12 7.67
C TYR A 340 15.12 -11.79 7.87
N GLY A 341 14.79 -11.15 9.00
CA GLY A 341 13.46 -10.74 9.40
C GLY A 341 12.86 -9.64 8.55
N ILE A 342 11.65 -9.87 8.02
CA ILE A 342 10.86 -8.88 7.28
C ILE A 342 10.56 -7.64 8.14
N LEU A 343 10.36 -7.81 9.44
CA LEU A 343 10.15 -6.71 10.38
C LEU A 343 11.47 -6.21 11.00
N ASP A 344 11.45 -4.96 11.45
CA ASP A 344 12.52 -4.42 12.29
C ASP A 344 12.50 -4.96 13.72
N SER A 345 13.56 -4.71 14.49
CA SER A 345 13.73 -5.24 15.85
C SER A 345 12.61 -4.84 16.82
N ASP A 346 11.91 -3.74 16.52
CA ASP A 346 10.80 -3.21 17.32
C ASP A 346 9.44 -3.79 16.89
N TRP A 347 9.43 -4.59 15.81
CA TRP A 347 8.24 -5.17 15.19
C TRP A 347 7.25 -4.11 14.66
N VAL A 348 7.73 -2.89 14.42
CA VAL A 348 6.91 -1.74 14.01
C VAL A 348 6.95 -1.54 12.50
N ARG A 349 8.13 -1.57 11.88
CA ARG A 349 8.27 -1.27 10.44
C ARG A 349 8.70 -2.50 9.65
N VAL A 350 8.34 -2.51 8.38
CA VAL A 350 8.99 -3.38 7.40
C VAL A 350 10.45 -2.92 7.26
N ARG A 351 11.38 -3.87 7.37
CA ARG A 351 12.82 -3.61 7.29
C ARG A 351 13.25 -3.13 5.90
N SER A 352 12.68 -3.72 4.85
CA SER A 352 13.01 -3.39 3.46
C SER A 352 11.78 -3.42 2.55
N GLN A 353 11.25 -2.25 2.23
CA GLN A 353 10.12 -2.13 1.31
C GLN A 353 10.50 -2.56 -0.12
N SER A 354 11.74 -2.30 -0.54
CA SER A 354 12.24 -2.74 -1.85
C SER A 354 12.31 -4.26 -1.93
N PHE A 355 12.59 -4.96 -0.83
CA PHE A 355 12.56 -6.42 -0.81
C PHE A 355 11.12 -6.96 -0.89
N LEU A 356 10.17 -6.39 -0.14
CA LEU A 356 8.76 -6.78 -0.29
C LEU A 356 8.27 -6.59 -1.74
N GLN A 357 8.66 -5.50 -2.41
CA GLN A 357 8.33 -5.28 -3.82
C GLN A 357 8.86 -6.41 -4.73
N ARG A 358 10.03 -6.96 -4.44
CA ARG A 358 10.60 -8.09 -5.21
C ARG A 358 9.79 -9.38 -5.09
N LEU A 359 9.03 -9.55 -4.00
CA LEU A 359 8.14 -10.70 -3.79
C LEU A 359 6.77 -10.54 -4.46
N SER A 360 6.39 -9.32 -4.85
CA SER A 360 5.01 -9.00 -5.25
C SER A 360 4.43 -9.88 -6.36
N LEU A 361 5.21 -10.20 -7.40
CA LEU A 361 4.73 -11.07 -8.48
C LEU A 361 4.37 -12.47 -7.99
N ILE A 362 5.17 -13.03 -7.09
CA ILE A 362 4.98 -14.42 -6.63
C ILE A 362 3.99 -14.55 -5.47
N GLN A 363 3.37 -13.45 -5.01
CA GLN A 363 2.33 -13.48 -3.97
C GLN A 363 0.96 -13.94 -4.49
N SER A 364 0.72 -13.80 -5.80
CA SER A 364 -0.56 -14.18 -6.44
C SER A 364 -0.39 -15.47 -7.25
N PRO A 365 -1.46 -16.28 -7.44
CA PRO A 365 -1.41 -17.43 -8.33
C PRO A 365 -1.18 -16.96 -9.77
N LEU A 366 -0.17 -17.52 -10.45
CA LEU A 366 0.15 -17.20 -11.83
C LEU A 366 -0.49 -18.21 -12.79
N GLN A 367 -0.57 -19.47 -12.40
CA GLN A 367 -1.06 -20.58 -13.22
C GLN A 367 -1.95 -21.53 -12.39
N GLY A 368 -2.74 -22.36 -13.06
CA GLY A 368 -3.39 -23.53 -12.44
C GLY A 368 -4.91 -23.61 -12.62
N PRO A 369 -5.58 -24.62 -12.04
CA PRO A 369 -7.00 -24.87 -12.22
C PRO A 369 -7.89 -23.70 -11.77
N GLY A 370 -9.01 -23.47 -12.47
CA GLY A 370 -9.98 -22.42 -12.17
C GLY A 370 -9.66 -21.05 -12.80
N THR A 371 -8.54 -20.92 -13.51
CA THR A 371 -8.19 -19.75 -14.34
C THR A 371 -8.73 -19.92 -15.77
N GLN A 372 -9.16 -18.85 -16.45
CA GLN A 372 -9.70 -18.98 -17.82
C GLN A 372 -8.59 -19.28 -18.84
N SER A 373 -8.95 -20.01 -19.90
CA SER A 373 -8.10 -20.70 -20.88
C SER A 373 -7.17 -19.85 -21.77
N LYS A 374 -6.97 -18.55 -21.49
CA LYS A 374 -6.06 -17.69 -22.26
C LYS A 374 -4.73 -17.48 -21.54
N VAL A 375 -3.76 -18.36 -21.79
CA VAL A 375 -2.38 -18.26 -21.29
C VAL A 375 -1.62 -17.14 -22.02
N TYR A 376 -0.86 -16.32 -21.31
CA TYR A 376 0.05 -15.33 -21.87
C TYR A 376 1.33 -15.23 -21.05
N ASN A 377 2.32 -14.48 -21.53
CA ASN A 377 3.60 -14.30 -20.85
C ASN A 377 3.71 -12.92 -20.20
N LEU A 378 4.45 -12.87 -19.09
CA LEU A 378 5.04 -11.67 -18.51
C LEU A 378 6.56 -11.75 -18.68
N VAL A 379 7.23 -10.61 -18.82
CA VAL A 379 8.71 -10.55 -18.79
C VAL A 379 9.13 -9.90 -17.47
N PHE A 380 9.47 -10.74 -16.50
CA PHE A 380 9.76 -10.39 -15.11
C PHE A 380 11.23 -10.07 -14.90
N HIS A 381 11.52 -9.03 -14.12
CA HIS A 381 12.87 -8.61 -13.73
C HIS A 381 13.10 -8.84 -12.22
N PRO A 382 13.75 -9.95 -11.80
CA PRO A 382 13.81 -10.38 -10.39
C PRO A 382 14.53 -9.42 -9.43
N LEU A 383 15.42 -8.57 -9.93
CA LEU A 383 16.13 -7.59 -9.11
C LEU A 383 15.19 -6.48 -8.59
N THR A 384 14.24 -6.04 -9.42
CA THR A 384 13.32 -4.94 -9.08
C THR A 384 11.93 -5.43 -8.65
N GLY A 385 11.56 -6.67 -8.97
CA GLY A 385 10.20 -7.16 -8.76
C GLY A 385 9.20 -6.65 -9.79
N LEU A 386 9.67 -5.98 -10.84
CA LEU A 386 8.84 -5.34 -11.85
C LEU A 386 8.79 -6.17 -13.14
N CYS A 387 7.81 -5.90 -13.98
CA CYS A 387 7.68 -6.50 -15.30
C CYS A 387 7.80 -5.47 -16.40
N MET A 388 8.18 -5.96 -17.58
CA MET A 388 8.22 -5.19 -18.81
C MET A 388 6.81 -4.73 -19.22
N LEU A 389 6.66 -3.45 -19.54
CA LEU A 389 5.40 -2.87 -20.04
C LEU A 389 5.63 -1.84 -21.14
N GLN A 390 4.67 -1.75 -22.06
CA GLN A 390 4.60 -0.69 -23.05
C GLN A 390 4.30 0.64 -22.34
N SER A 391 5.12 1.66 -22.58
CA SER A 391 4.97 2.96 -21.96
C SER A 391 3.66 3.65 -22.40
N ILE A 392 2.92 4.18 -21.43
CA ILE A 392 1.68 4.94 -21.68
C ILE A 392 1.97 6.27 -22.38
N LEU A 393 3.13 6.87 -22.11
CA LEU A 393 3.53 8.19 -22.64
C LEU A 393 4.06 8.10 -24.08
N ASP A 394 4.65 6.96 -24.43
CA ASP A 394 5.24 6.71 -25.75
C ASP A 394 5.05 5.23 -26.09
N PRO A 395 4.04 4.88 -26.92
CA PRO A 395 3.73 3.50 -27.27
C PRO A 395 4.88 2.76 -27.97
N THR A 396 5.91 3.47 -28.45
CA THR A 396 7.10 2.87 -29.07
C THR A 396 8.17 2.46 -28.04
N LYS A 397 8.00 2.83 -26.76
CA LYS A 397 8.95 2.56 -25.69
C LYS A 397 8.48 1.49 -24.74
N VAL A 398 9.46 0.86 -24.10
CA VAL A 398 9.26 -0.17 -23.08
C VAL A 398 9.97 0.25 -21.80
N THR A 399 9.31 0.09 -20.67
CA THR A 399 9.82 0.42 -19.32
C THR A 399 9.52 -0.71 -18.35
N LEU A 400 10.15 -0.71 -17.17
CA LEU A 400 9.70 -1.55 -16.06
C LEU A 400 8.63 -0.86 -15.21
N GLY A 401 7.67 -1.66 -14.73
CA GLY A 401 6.63 -1.25 -13.79
C GLY A 401 5.85 -2.45 -13.27
N LEU A 402 4.70 -2.23 -12.66
CA LEU A 402 4.03 -3.31 -11.91
C LEU A 402 3.56 -4.44 -12.83
N CYS A 403 3.72 -5.67 -12.37
CA CYS A 403 3.39 -6.85 -13.16
C CYS A 403 1.89 -7.03 -13.43
N ASN A 404 1.01 -6.47 -12.58
CA ASN A 404 -0.44 -6.45 -12.84
C ASN A 404 -0.84 -5.41 -13.91
N GLU A 405 0.04 -4.47 -14.25
CA GLU A 405 -0.17 -3.47 -15.30
C GLU A 405 0.50 -3.86 -16.64
N SER A 406 1.32 -4.91 -16.62
CA SER A 406 2.00 -5.41 -17.81
C SER A 406 0.98 -5.98 -18.80
N GLN A 407 1.12 -5.56 -20.07
CA GLN A 407 0.30 -6.10 -21.15
C GLN A 407 0.64 -7.57 -21.40
N PRO A 408 -0.30 -8.39 -21.92
CA PRO A 408 0.00 -9.77 -22.27
C PRO A 408 1.09 -9.85 -23.35
N TRP A 409 2.20 -10.53 -23.07
CA TRP A 409 3.25 -10.80 -24.04
C TRP A 409 3.09 -12.20 -24.64
N SER A 410 3.61 -12.39 -25.85
CA SER A 410 3.82 -13.70 -26.47
C SER A 410 5.30 -13.84 -26.80
N TYR A 411 5.85 -15.01 -26.51
CA TYR A 411 7.21 -15.39 -26.91
C TYR A 411 7.11 -16.50 -27.93
N THR A 412 7.43 -16.19 -29.18
CA THR A 412 7.19 -17.11 -30.31
C THR A 412 8.28 -18.18 -30.40
N PRO A 413 8.03 -19.32 -31.07
CA PRO A 413 9.06 -20.32 -31.34
C PRO A 413 10.29 -19.79 -32.08
N GLU A 414 10.17 -18.67 -32.81
CA GLU A 414 11.25 -17.98 -33.50
C GLU A 414 12.05 -17.04 -32.58
N ASN A 415 11.80 -17.09 -31.27
CA ASN A 415 12.42 -16.28 -30.23
C ASN A 415 12.08 -14.78 -30.32
N THR A 416 10.87 -14.44 -30.76
CA THR A 416 10.40 -13.04 -30.84
C THR A 416 9.47 -12.70 -29.69
N LEU A 417 9.75 -11.59 -28.99
CA LEU A 417 8.86 -11.03 -27.98
C LEU A 417 7.88 -10.06 -28.63
N THR A 418 6.59 -10.40 -28.58
CA THR A 418 5.50 -9.62 -29.16
C THR A 418 4.47 -9.24 -28.11
N LEU A 419 3.83 -8.09 -28.27
CA LEU A 419 2.62 -7.78 -27.52
C LEU A 419 1.47 -8.63 -28.10
N LYS A 420 0.83 -9.44 -27.26
CA LYS A 420 -0.27 -10.30 -27.69
C LYS A 420 -1.40 -9.43 -28.27
N ASP A 421 -1.97 -9.90 -29.38
CA ASP A 421 -3.04 -9.22 -30.13
C ASP A 421 -2.61 -7.86 -30.75
N LYS A 422 -1.30 -7.56 -30.80
CA LYS A 422 -0.74 -6.40 -31.52
C LYS A 422 0.40 -6.86 -32.44
N SER A 423 0.53 -6.22 -33.60
CA SER A 423 1.64 -6.47 -34.53
C SER A 423 2.95 -5.79 -34.11
N LEU A 424 3.23 -5.70 -32.80
CA LEU A 424 4.40 -5.00 -32.24
C LEU A 424 5.36 -6.00 -31.59
N CYS A 425 6.62 -5.97 -32.00
CA CYS A 425 7.70 -6.76 -31.42
C CYS A 425 8.78 -5.89 -30.79
N LEU A 426 9.51 -6.46 -29.84
CA LEU A 426 10.66 -5.82 -29.19
C LEU A 426 11.85 -5.77 -30.16
N GLU A 427 12.29 -4.56 -30.48
CA GLU A 427 13.39 -4.26 -31.38
C GLU A 427 14.64 -3.82 -30.60
N ASN A 428 15.78 -4.42 -30.96
CA ASN A 428 17.10 -3.99 -30.57
C ASN A 428 17.56 -2.83 -31.48
N THR A 429 17.87 -1.67 -30.90
CA THR A 429 18.31 -0.47 -31.64
C THR A 429 19.82 -0.22 -31.56
N GLY A 430 20.61 -1.17 -31.06
CA GLY A 430 22.06 -1.08 -30.97
C GLY A 430 22.61 -0.92 -29.54
N PRO A 431 23.94 -0.89 -29.39
CA PRO A 431 24.60 -0.97 -28.09
C PRO A 431 24.35 0.26 -27.22
N ASN A 432 23.98 0.02 -25.96
CA ASN A 432 23.59 1.00 -24.95
C ASN A 432 22.45 1.95 -25.39
N ALA A 433 21.63 1.51 -26.35
CA ALA A 433 20.48 2.26 -26.85
C ALA A 433 19.16 1.72 -26.27
N PRO A 434 18.12 2.58 -26.12
CA PRO A 434 16.81 2.13 -25.66
C PRO A 434 16.15 1.16 -26.63
N VAL A 435 15.69 0.01 -26.15
CA VAL A 435 14.88 -0.91 -26.96
C VAL A 435 13.53 -0.29 -27.30
N LYS A 436 12.95 -0.68 -28.44
CA LYS A 436 11.69 -0.12 -28.94
C LYS A 436 10.68 -1.19 -29.32
N LEU A 437 9.44 -0.79 -29.48
CA LEU A 437 8.41 -1.59 -30.13
C LEU A 437 8.27 -1.15 -31.59
N SER A 438 8.36 -2.10 -32.51
CA SER A 438 8.29 -1.88 -33.95
C SER A 438 7.33 -2.88 -34.59
N GLU A 439 6.61 -2.46 -35.64
CA GLU A 439 5.79 -3.34 -36.47
C GLU A 439 6.57 -3.92 -37.66
N THR A 440 7.53 -3.15 -38.19
CA THR A 440 8.28 -3.50 -39.40
C THR A 440 9.46 -4.41 -39.11
N SER A 441 10.00 -4.36 -37.89
CA SER A 441 11.21 -5.11 -37.51
C SER A 441 10.91 -6.56 -37.10
N CYS A 442 9.64 -6.97 -37.02
CA CYS A 442 9.24 -8.30 -36.55
C CYS A 442 9.64 -9.42 -37.50
N SER A 443 9.75 -9.11 -38.80
CA SER A 443 10.25 -10.03 -39.82
C SER A 443 11.76 -9.99 -39.99
N SER A 444 12.47 -9.12 -39.25
CA SER A 444 13.93 -8.92 -39.35
C SER A 444 14.68 -9.67 -38.25
N PRO A 445 15.33 -10.82 -38.55
CA PRO A 445 15.93 -11.68 -37.54
C PRO A 445 17.03 -11.01 -36.71
N ASN A 446 17.73 -10.02 -37.29
CA ASN A 446 18.83 -9.30 -36.64
C ASN A 446 18.35 -8.21 -35.67
N LEU A 447 17.06 -7.87 -35.66
CA LEU A 447 16.51 -6.75 -34.88
C LEU A 447 15.52 -7.20 -33.80
N SER A 448 14.77 -8.29 -34.02
CA SER A 448 13.64 -8.67 -33.16
C SER A 448 13.73 -10.06 -32.50
N LYS A 449 14.82 -10.80 -32.73
CA LYS A 449 15.07 -12.08 -32.05
C LYS A 449 15.79 -11.86 -30.72
N TRP A 450 15.23 -12.43 -29.66
CA TRP A 450 15.72 -12.38 -28.29
C TRP A 450 15.79 -13.81 -27.73
N GLU A 451 17.00 -14.37 -27.66
CA GLU A 451 17.23 -15.74 -27.19
C GLU A 451 17.64 -15.74 -25.72
N THR A 452 17.12 -16.68 -24.94
CA THR A 452 17.66 -16.91 -23.59
C THR A 452 19.03 -17.56 -23.71
N ILE A 453 20.06 -16.86 -23.25
CA ILE A 453 21.43 -17.36 -23.21
C ILE A 453 21.90 -17.52 -21.76
N SER A 454 23.14 -18.02 -21.60
CA SER A 454 23.81 -18.33 -20.32
C SER A 454 23.21 -19.52 -19.55
N ALA A 455 23.94 -20.01 -18.54
CA ALA A 455 23.51 -21.16 -17.74
C ALA A 455 22.26 -20.88 -16.88
N SER A 456 21.97 -19.62 -16.54
CA SER A 456 20.78 -19.23 -15.78
C SER A 456 19.50 -19.20 -16.61
N ASN A 457 19.63 -19.15 -17.95
CA ASN A 457 18.56 -18.83 -18.90
C ASN A 457 17.83 -17.50 -18.58
N MET A 458 18.52 -16.54 -17.94
CA MET A 458 17.94 -15.23 -17.59
C MET A 458 18.48 -14.07 -18.43
N LEU A 459 19.43 -14.30 -19.33
CA LEU A 459 19.91 -13.28 -20.26
C LEU A 459 19.11 -13.35 -21.56
N LEU A 460 18.29 -12.34 -21.85
CA LEU A 460 17.62 -12.21 -23.15
C LEU A 460 18.53 -11.46 -24.12
N ALA A 461 19.10 -12.17 -25.09
CA ALA A 461 20.10 -11.63 -26.00
C ALA A 461 19.60 -11.50 -27.45
N ALA A 462 19.85 -10.34 -28.05
CA ALA A 462 19.67 -10.10 -29.47
C ALA A 462 20.98 -10.33 -30.24
N LYS A 463 20.87 -10.99 -31.41
CA LYS A 463 22.01 -11.29 -32.28
C LYS A 463 22.39 -10.05 -33.09
N SER A 464 23.58 -9.50 -32.83
CA SER A 464 24.16 -8.38 -33.60
C SER A 464 25.43 -8.83 -34.35
N THR A 465 25.83 -8.08 -35.37
CA THR A 465 26.84 -8.43 -36.39
C THR A 465 28.28 -8.59 -35.86
N SER A 466 28.56 -8.28 -34.59
CA SER A 466 29.90 -8.46 -34.00
C SER A 466 29.92 -8.89 -32.51
N ASN A 467 28.88 -8.61 -31.72
CA ASN A 467 28.74 -9.05 -30.30
C ASN A 467 27.25 -9.20 -29.93
N SER A 468 26.91 -10.09 -29.00
CA SER A 468 25.51 -10.25 -28.51
C SER A 468 25.14 -9.13 -27.54
N LEU A 469 23.97 -8.52 -27.73
CA LEU A 469 23.44 -7.48 -26.84
C LEU A 469 22.32 -8.04 -25.99
N CYS A 470 22.42 -7.89 -24.68
CA CYS A 470 21.43 -8.34 -23.72
C CYS A 470 20.49 -7.20 -23.33
N LEU A 471 19.24 -7.56 -23.06
CA LEU A 471 18.30 -6.67 -22.43
C LEU A 471 18.82 -6.28 -21.04
N ASP A 472 18.81 -4.98 -20.74
CA ASP A 472 19.35 -4.40 -19.50
C ASP A 472 18.45 -3.26 -19.03
N VAL A 473 18.62 -2.84 -17.78
CA VAL A 473 17.83 -1.79 -17.13
C VAL A 473 18.75 -0.65 -16.72
N ASP A 474 18.40 0.58 -17.13
CA ASP A 474 19.09 1.79 -16.67
C ASP A 474 18.62 2.27 -15.28
N GLU A 475 19.29 3.27 -14.71
CA GLU A 475 18.96 3.84 -13.39
C GLU A 475 17.54 4.45 -13.31
N SER A 476 16.88 4.66 -14.44
CA SER A 476 15.53 5.22 -14.57
C SER A 476 14.48 4.17 -14.92
N ASN A 477 14.80 2.87 -14.83
CA ASN A 477 13.93 1.74 -15.20
C ASN A 477 13.55 1.68 -16.69
N ASN A 478 14.31 2.33 -17.58
CA ASN A 478 14.15 2.14 -19.02
C ASN A 478 14.90 0.89 -19.46
N LEU A 479 14.33 0.20 -20.46
CA LEU A 479 14.98 -0.95 -21.06
C LEU A 479 15.94 -0.49 -22.15
N ILE A 480 17.17 -1.00 -22.10
CA ILE A 480 18.22 -0.75 -23.08
C ILE A 480 18.80 -2.09 -23.56
N ALA A 481 19.47 -2.09 -24.70
CA ALA A 481 20.27 -3.23 -25.16
C ALA A 481 21.75 -2.93 -24.88
N SER A 482 22.39 -3.63 -23.94
CA SER A 482 23.81 -3.43 -23.59
C SER A 482 24.62 -4.70 -23.86
N ASN A 483 25.95 -4.65 -23.80
CA ASN A 483 26.76 -5.87 -23.98
C ASN A 483 26.37 -6.91 -22.91
N CYS A 484 26.14 -8.15 -23.32
CA CYS A 484 25.87 -9.24 -22.38
C CYS A 484 27.02 -9.41 -21.37
N LYS A 485 26.67 -9.50 -20.09
CA LYS A 485 27.61 -9.66 -18.98
C LYS A 485 27.62 -11.12 -18.51
N CYS A 486 28.80 -11.62 -18.15
CA CYS A 486 28.97 -12.90 -17.44
C CYS A 486 28.38 -14.09 -18.21
N VAL A 487 28.67 -14.22 -19.50
CA VAL A 487 28.04 -15.24 -20.35
C VAL A 487 28.71 -16.60 -20.16
N LYS A 488 30.05 -16.66 -20.23
CA LYS A 488 30.89 -17.87 -20.00
C LYS A 488 32.34 -17.46 -19.73
N GLY A 489 32.91 -17.98 -18.64
CA GLY A 489 34.35 -17.89 -18.36
C GLY A 489 34.80 -16.60 -17.66
N GLU A 490 33.91 -15.63 -17.44
CA GLU A 490 34.17 -14.50 -16.54
C GLU A 490 34.19 -14.93 -15.07
N ASP A 491 35.00 -14.24 -14.27
CA ASP A 491 35.17 -14.56 -12.85
C ASP A 491 34.00 -14.07 -11.97
N SER A 492 34.10 -14.37 -10.67
CA SER A 492 33.11 -13.97 -9.68
C SER A 492 32.95 -12.46 -9.49
N SER A 493 33.80 -11.59 -10.08
CA SER A 493 33.66 -10.12 -9.96
C SER A 493 32.62 -9.54 -10.91
N CYS A 494 32.17 -10.32 -11.90
CA CYS A 494 31.18 -9.92 -12.88
C CYS A 494 29.75 -9.85 -12.28
N ASP A 495 28.95 -8.85 -12.67
CA ASP A 495 27.57 -8.64 -12.20
C ASP A 495 26.56 -8.49 -13.36
N PRO A 496 25.78 -9.54 -13.67
CA PRO A 496 24.78 -9.53 -14.72
C PRO A 496 23.36 -9.26 -14.19
N ILE A 497 23.17 -8.96 -12.90
CA ILE A 497 21.84 -9.05 -12.27
C ILE A 497 20.84 -8.02 -12.82
N SER A 498 21.31 -6.89 -13.35
CA SER A 498 20.46 -5.91 -14.07
C SER A 498 19.97 -6.40 -15.44
N GLN A 499 20.60 -7.45 -15.98
CA GLN A 499 20.24 -8.10 -17.25
C GLN A 499 19.41 -9.37 -17.06
N TRP A 500 19.01 -9.70 -15.82
CA TRP A 500 18.22 -10.89 -15.54
C TRP A 500 16.74 -10.65 -15.81
N PHE A 501 16.22 -11.33 -16.82
CA PHE A 501 14.81 -11.35 -17.17
C PHE A 501 14.31 -12.79 -17.29
N LYS A 502 13.11 -13.02 -16.78
CA LYS A 502 12.44 -14.31 -16.84
C LYS A 502 11.11 -14.17 -17.55
N ILE A 503 10.87 -15.03 -18.54
CA ILE A 503 9.57 -15.12 -19.22
C ILE A 503 8.70 -16.06 -18.38
N VAL A 504 7.59 -15.53 -17.86
CA VAL A 504 6.74 -16.23 -16.89
C VAL A 504 5.34 -16.38 -17.48
N LYS A 505 4.78 -17.58 -17.44
CA LYS A 505 3.41 -17.84 -17.90
C LYS A 505 2.40 -17.36 -16.87
N ARG A 506 1.33 -16.74 -17.34
CA ARG A 506 0.17 -16.33 -16.56
C ARG A 506 -1.12 -16.79 -17.24
N ASP A 507 -1.97 -17.45 -16.48
CA ASP A 507 -3.34 -17.75 -16.89
C ASP A 507 -4.23 -16.55 -16.57
N ASN A 508 -5.20 -16.28 -17.43
CA ASN A 508 -6.09 -15.15 -17.24
C ASN A 508 -7.06 -15.49 -16.08
N GLN A 509 -6.70 -15.13 -14.85
CA GLN A 509 -7.72 -14.85 -13.86
C GLN A 509 -8.38 -13.54 -14.26
N MET A 510 -9.71 -13.50 -14.21
CA MET A 510 -10.44 -12.25 -14.21
C MET A 510 -10.19 -11.54 -12.86
N GLU A 511 -8.93 -11.18 -12.59
CA GLU A 511 -8.55 -10.30 -11.49
C GLU A 511 -8.91 -8.87 -11.90
N LYS A 512 -10.21 -8.58 -11.82
CA LYS A 512 -10.70 -7.23 -11.49
C LYS A 512 -10.60 -6.96 -9.98
N PHE A 513 -9.70 -7.65 -9.27
CA PHE A 513 -9.40 -7.43 -7.86
C PHE A 513 -7.89 -7.39 -7.70
N PHE A 514 -7.38 -6.43 -6.92
CA PHE A 514 -6.00 -5.93 -6.86
C PHE A 514 -5.60 -4.88 -7.92
N PHE A 515 -6.45 -3.87 -8.08
CA PHE A 515 -5.98 -2.51 -8.37
C PHE A 515 -5.98 -1.69 -7.08
N ILE A 516 -4.79 -1.42 -6.55
CA ILE A 516 -4.28 -0.16 -5.95
C ILE A 516 -2.92 -0.54 -5.35
N SER A 517 -1.86 -0.43 -6.15
CA SER A 517 -0.48 -0.40 -5.62
C SER A 517 0.46 0.41 -6.52
N VAL A 518 -0.02 1.51 -7.12
CA VAL A 518 0.86 2.58 -7.58
C VAL A 518 0.63 3.79 -6.68
N PHE A 519 1.72 4.29 -6.10
CA PHE A 519 1.82 5.44 -5.20
C PHE A 519 1.36 5.18 -3.75
N LEU A 520 2.10 4.32 -3.05
CA LEU A 520 2.50 4.69 -1.69
C LEU A 520 3.31 6.00 -1.78
N LEU A 521 2.61 7.13 -1.72
CA LEU A 521 3.11 8.25 -0.92
C LEU A 521 3.55 7.64 0.42
N PRO A 522 4.67 8.08 1.03
CA PRO A 522 4.99 7.62 2.38
C PRO A 522 3.81 8.05 3.24
N TYR A 523 2.89 7.12 3.54
CA TYR A 523 1.94 7.27 4.61
C TYR A 523 2.80 7.30 5.85
N VAL A 524 3.19 8.51 6.25
CA VAL A 524 3.41 8.76 7.66
C VAL A 524 2.04 8.48 8.26
N ILE A 525 1.85 7.27 8.81
CA ILE A 525 0.80 7.03 9.79
C ILE A 525 1.22 7.91 10.97
N THR A 526 0.87 9.19 10.91
CA THR A 526 0.93 10.07 12.06
C THR A 526 -0.06 9.49 13.05
N THR A 527 0.47 8.80 14.06
CA THR A 527 -0.30 8.31 15.19
C THR A 527 -0.73 9.52 16.00
N PHE A 528 -1.85 10.12 15.64
CA PHE A 528 -2.47 11.17 16.44
C PHE A 528 -3.15 10.52 17.65
N ALA A 529 -3.08 11.21 18.78
CA ALA A 529 -3.73 10.75 20.00
C ALA A 529 -5.14 11.35 20.12
N PHE A 530 -6.07 10.59 20.68
CA PHE A 530 -7.37 11.11 21.09
C PHE A 530 -7.31 11.53 22.57
N PRO A 531 -8.15 12.47 23.02
CA PRO A 531 -9.16 13.21 22.26
C PRO A 531 -8.56 14.30 21.34
N LEU A 532 -9.37 14.75 20.37
CA LEU A 532 -9.03 15.92 19.56
C LEU A 532 -9.47 17.20 20.26
N SER A 533 -8.73 18.27 20.04
CA SER A 533 -9.02 19.60 20.55
C SER A 533 -8.66 20.66 19.52
N THR A 534 -8.89 21.92 19.87
CA THR A 534 -8.52 23.06 19.04
C THR A 534 -7.45 23.91 19.72
N ASP A 535 -6.51 24.39 18.91
CA ASP A 535 -5.47 25.33 19.32
C ASP A 535 -5.27 26.35 18.21
N SER A 536 -5.63 27.60 18.48
CA SER A 536 -5.79 28.63 17.46
C SER A 536 -6.67 28.11 16.31
N ARG A 537 -6.30 28.42 15.06
CA ARG A 537 -7.00 27.97 13.85
C ARG A 537 -6.86 26.48 13.54
N TRP A 538 -6.21 25.70 14.39
CA TRP A 538 -5.85 24.31 14.14
C TRP A 538 -6.69 23.34 14.96
N ILE A 539 -7.03 22.22 14.34
CA ILE A 539 -7.44 21.00 15.05
C ILE A 539 -6.15 20.26 15.44
N VAL A 540 -6.06 19.84 16.70
CA VAL A 540 -4.86 19.22 17.28
C VAL A 540 -5.19 17.99 18.12
N ASP A 541 -4.20 17.12 18.34
CA ASP A 541 -4.30 16.06 19.34
C ASP A 541 -3.99 16.55 20.75
N ASP A 542 -4.73 16.09 21.76
CA ASP A 542 -4.41 16.43 23.16
C ASP A 542 -3.41 15.45 23.81
N GLY A 543 -3.27 14.23 23.28
CA GLY A 543 -2.39 13.22 23.86
C GLY A 543 -0.91 13.34 23.46
N ASN A 544 -0.52 14.26 22.58
CA ASN A 544 0.82 14.28 21.96
C ASN A 544 1.45 15.70 21.78
N LYS A 545 1.29 16.59 22.76
CA LYS A 545 1.83 17.99 22.75
C LYS A 545 1.12 18.96 21.78
N GLY A 546 -0.12 18.68 21.36
CA GLY A 546 -0.90 19.61 20.52
C GLY A 546 -0.53 19.57 19.04
N GLN A 547 -0.35 18.39 18.44
CA GLN A 547 0.05 18.30 17.02
C GLN A 547 -1.11 18.52 16.08
N ARG A 548 -0.89 19.21 14.95
CA ARG A 548 -1.88 19.45 13.90
C ARG A 548 -2.43 18.12 13.37
N VAL A 549 -3.74 17.94 13.54
CA VAL A 549 -4.54 16.91 12.87
C VAL A 549 -5.28 17.55 11.71
N LYS A 550 -5.10 16.99 10.51
CA LYS A 550 -5.78 17.43 9.28
C LYS A 550 -6.99 16.53 9.06
N LEU A 551 -8.20 17.09 9.02
CA LEU A 551 -9.40 16.34 8.64
C LEU A 551 -9.56 16.39 7.12
N THR A 552 -9.48 15.22 6.49
CA THR A 552 -9.66 15.02 5.05
C THR A 552 -10.69 13.92 4.85
N CYS A 553 -11.95 14.32 4.80
CA CYS A 553 -13.07 13.40 4.89
C CYS A 553 -13.75 13.16 3.53
N VAL A 554 -14.59 12.15 3.51
CA VAL A 554 -15.61 11.97 2.49
C VAL A 554 -17.00 11.94 3.14
N ASN A 555 -17.98 12.56 2.50
CA ASN A 555 -19.37 12.55 2.96
C ASN A 555 -20.01 11.21 2.60
N TRP A 556 -20.59 10.50 3.58
CA TRP A 556 -21.34 9.27 3.36
C TRP A 556 -22.81 9.46 3.74
N PRO A 557 -23.71 9.43 2.75
CA PRO A 557 -25.15 9.53 2.96
C PRO A 557 -25.71 8.34 3.75
N SER A 558 -26.36 8.61 4.88
CA SER A 558 -27.20 7.66 5.62
C SER A 558 -28.50 8.29 6.14
N HIS A 559 -28.80 9.52 5.71
CA HIS A 559 -29.99 10.28 6.13
C HIS A 559 -31.17 10.20 5.15
N LEU A 560 -31.01 9.50 4.02
CA LEU A 560 -32.02 9.41 2.97
C LEU A 560 -33.21 8.55 3.40
N GLU A 561 -34.20 8.35 2.53
CA GLU A 561 -35.52 7.80 2.83
C GLU A 561 -35.47 6.47 3.61
N THR A 562 -34.46 5.65 3.35
CA THR A 562 -34.26 4.35 4.02
C THR A 562 -33.65 4.50 5.42
N ALA A 563 -33.00 5.63 5.71
CA ALA A 563 -32.14 5.87 6.87
C ALA A 563 -31.05 4.79 7.06
N VAL A 564 -30.55 4.27 5.93
CA VAL A 564 -29.49 3.26 5.86
C VAL A 564 -28.33 3.83 5.08
N ALA A 565 -27.10 3.56 5.52
CA ALA A 565 -25.92 3.99 4.79
C ALA A 565 -25.93 3.42 3.36
N GLU A 566 -25.75 4.32 2.40
CA GLU A 566 -25.80 3.98 0.98
C GLU A 566 -24.69 2.98 0.61
N GLY A 567 -24.92 2.16 -0.41
CA GLY A 567 -23.91 1.22 -0.94
C GLY A 567 -23.78 -0.13 -0.23
N LEU A 568 -24.29 -0.28 0.99
CA LEU A 568 -24.24 -1.54 1.75
C LEU A 568 -24.98 -2.72 1.09
N SER A 569 -25.91 -2.50 0.16
CA SER A 569 -26.45 -3.62 -0.65
C SER A 569 -25.50 -4.07 -1.76
N LYS A 570 -24.54 -3.23 -2.15
CA LYS A 570 -23.68 -3.43 -3.32
C LYS A 570 -22.29 -3.94 -2.96
N GLN A 571 -21.78 -3.57 -1.78
CA GLN A 571 -20.46 -3.96 -1.30
C GLN A 571 -20.48 -4.23 0.21
N PRO A 572 -19.60 -5.14 0.70
CA PRO A 572 -19.43 -5.33 2.14
C PRO A 572 -18.99 -4.03 2.84
N LEU A 573 -19.49 -3.79 4.06
CA LEU A 573 -19.16 -2.62 4.86
C LEU A 573 -17.64 -2.48 5.08
N ASP A 574 -16.95 -3.57 5.39
CA ASP A 574 -15.49 -3.57 5.54
C ASP A 574 -14.79 -3.18 4.24
N THR A 575 -15.25 -3.68 3.08
CA THR A 575 -14.70 -3.31 1.77
C THR A 575 -14.87 -1.82 1.46
N ILE A 576 -16.01 -1.23 1.82
CA ILE A 576 -16.23 0.22 1.66
C ILE A 576 -15.27 0.99 2.58
N ALA A 577 -15.10 0.56 3.84
CA ALA A 577 -14.19 1.18 4.80
C ALA A 577 -12.72 1.11 4.34
N GLU A 578 -12.26 -0.05 3.87
CA GLU A 578 -10.92 -0.23 3.28
C GLU A 578 -10.71 0.70 2.08
N LYS A 579 -11.75 0.86 1.25
CA LYS A 579 -11.66 1.72 0.08
C LYS A 579 -11.56 3.20 0.43
N ILE A 580 -12.31 3.67 1.44
CA ILE A 580 -12.18 5.03 1.99
C ILE A 580 -10.71 5.29 2.38
N VAL A 581 -10.10 4.36 3.11
CA VAL A 581 -8.69 4.47 3.53
C VAL A 581 -7.74 4.45 2.33
N SER A 582 -7.97 3.55 1.36
CA SER A 582 -7.12 3.43 0.16
C SER A 582 -7.09 4.69 -0.70
N MET A 583 -8.17 5.49 -0.66
CA MET A 583 -8.30 6.76 -1.37
C MET A 583 -7.64 7.93 -0.63
N GLY A 584 -7.08 7.71 0.56
CA GLY A 584 -6.39 8.72 1.37
C GLY A 584 -7.29 9.57 2.26
N PHE A 585 -8.56 9.19 2.44
CA PHE A 585 -9.42 9.82 3.44
C PHE A 585 -9.13 9.24 4.82
N ASN A 586 -9.07 10.12 5.83
CA ASN A 586 -8.83 9.74 7.22
C ASN A 586 -10.07 9.95 8.11
N CYS A 587 -11.15 10.48 7.54
CA CYS A 587 -12.43 10.64 8.20
C CYS A 587 -13.60 10.43 7.25
N VAL A 588 -14.76 10.16 7.83
CA VAL A 588 -16.05 10.15 7.16
C VAL A 588 -16.97 11.11 7.88
N ARG A 589 -17.63 11.99 7.13
CA ARG A 589 -18.79 12.73 7.62
C ARG A 589 -20.03 11.90 7.29
N LEU A 590 -20.50 11.16 8.29
CA LEU A 590 -21.62 10.24 8.18
C LEU A 590 -22.90 11.00 8.55
N THR A 591 -23.71 11.24 7.54
CA THR A 591 -24.95 12.02 7.68
C THR A 591 -26.07 11.16 8.25
N TRP A 592 -26.88 11.71 9.15
CA TRP A 592 -28.02 11.00 9.76
C TRP A 592 -29.22 11.94 9.95
N PRO A 593 -30.46 11.41 9.98
CA PRO A 593 -31.65 12.20 10.23
C PRO A 593 -31.97 12.24 11.73
N LEU A 594 -32.35 13.39 12.31
CA LEU A 594 -32.65 13.55 13.74
C LEU A 594 -33.60 12.48 14.30
N TYR A 595 -34.61 12.09 13.52
CA TYR A 595 -35.61 11.08 13.90
C TYR A 595 -34.98 9.70 14.13
N LEU A 596 -33.82 9.42 13.56
CA LEU A 596 -33.05 8.22 13.88
C LEU A 596 -32.66 8.16 15.36
N ALA A 597 -32.49 9.31 16.03
CA ALA A 597 -32.21 9.37 17.47
C ALA A 597 -33.43 9.70 18.34
N THR A 598 -34.48 10.32 17.79
CA THR A 598 -35.60 10.86 18.60
C THR A 598 -36.93 10.12 18.44
N ASP A 599 -37.13 9.33 17.38
CA ASP A 599 -38.36 8.58 17.15
C ASP A 599 -38.10 7.08 17.35
N GLU A 600 -38.39 6.58 18.55
CA GLU A 600 -38.17 5.16 18.90
C GLU A 600 -38.96 4.21 18.00
N SER A 601 -40.18 4.61 17.60
CA SER A 601 -41.05 3.80 16.73
C SER A 601 -40.42 3.58 15.35
N PHE A 602 -39.61 4.53 14.91
CA PHE A 602 -38.85 4.49 13.67
C PHE A 602 -37.48 3.83 13.84
N SER A 603 -36.72 4.16 14.88
CA SER A 603 -35.28 3.83 14.94
C SER A 603 -34.93 2.54 15.69
N ALA A 604 -35.73 2.17 16.70
CA ALA A 604 -35.47 1.02 17.56
C ALA A 604 -36.21 -0.25 17.12
N PHE A 605 -37.34 -0.10 16.42
CA PHE A 605 -38.18 -1.22 15.99
C PHE A 605 -38.12 -1.52 14.49
N MET A 606 -37.97 -0.50 13.64
CA MET A 606 -37.83 -0.73 12.20
C MET A 606 -36.45 -1.30 11.90
N THR A 607 -36.42 -2.47 11.26
CA THR A 607 -35.18 -3.08 10.78
C THR A 607 -34.78 -2.54 9.40
N VAL A 608 -33.51 -2.71 9.03
CA VAL A 608 -33.03 -2.39 7.67
C VAL A 608 -33.89 -3.09 6.60
N ARG A 609 -34.21 -4.38 6.78
CA ARG A 609 -35.08 -5.14 5.88
C ARG A 609 -36.47 -4.51 5.76
N GLN A 610 -37.09 -4.15 6.87
CA GLN A 610 -38.43 -3.53 6.87
C GLN A 610 -38.40 -2.16 6.19
N SER A 611 -37.38 -1.34 6.46
CA SER A 611 -37.21 -0.04 5.81
C SER A 611 -37.05 -0.19 4.30
N LEU A 612 -36.17 -1.08 3.83
CA LEU A 612 -35.99 -1.35 2.40
C LEU A 612 -37.27 -1.88 1.73
N ARG A 613 -38.00 -2.79 2.40
CA ARG A 613 -39.28 -3.33 1.90
C ARG A 613 -40.39 -2.29 1.84
N LYS A 614 -40.44 -1.33 2.77
CA LYS A 614 -41.40 -0.22 2.76
C LYS A 614 -41.35 0.54 1.44
N PHE A 615 -40.17 0.63 0.83
CA PHE A 615 -39.97 1.28 -0.47
C PHE A 615 -39.80 0.31 -1.65
N ARG A 616 -40.17 -0.98 -1.48
CA ARG A 616 -40.11 -2.02 -2.52
C ARG A 616 -38.70 -2.27 -3.08
N LEU A 617 -37.66 -2.05 -2.29
CA LEU A 617 -36.25 -2.24 -2.68
C LEU A 617 -35.79 -3.70 -2.53
N PHE A 618 -36.43 -4.63 -3.23
CA PHE A 618 -36.16 -6.07 -3.07
C PHE A 618 -34.74 -6.46 -3.51
N GLU A 619 -34.20 -5.84 -4.56
CA GLU A 619 -32.82 -6.03 -4.97
C GLU A 619 -31.82 -5.57 -3.90
N ALA A 620 -32.10 -4.46 -3.22
CA ALA A 620 -31.27 -4.00 -2.13
C ALA A 620 -31.31 -4.99 -0.95
N VAL A 621 -32.49 -5.54 -0.62
CA VAL A 621 -32.61 -6.61 0.39
C VAL A 621 -31.76 -7.82 0.02
N SER A 622 -31.84 -8.30 -1.22
CA SER A 622 -30.99 -9.40 -1.70
C SER A 622 -29.50 -9.04 -1.63
N GLY A 623 -29.15 -7.81 -2.02
CA GLY A 623 -27.78 -7.32 -1.96
C GLY A 623 -27.24 -7.28 -0.53
N PHE A 624 -28.06 -6.87 0.44
CA PHE A 624 -27.70 -6.96 1.86
C PHE A 624 -27.53 -8.41 2.33
N GLN A 625 -28.39 -9.35 1.89
CA GLN A 625 -28.21 -10.77 2.23
C GLN A 625 -26.88 -11.32 1.71
N THR A 626 -26.41 -10.83 0.56
CA THR A 626 -25.12 -11.22 -0.02
C THR A 626 -23.94 -10.54 0.67
N HIS A 627 -23.99 -9.22 0.85
CA HIS A 627 -22.81 -8.43 1.21
C HIS A 627 -22.73 -8.06 2.69
N ASN A 628 -23.87 -7.87 3.36
CA ASN A 628 -23.95 -7.43 4.75
C ASN A 628 -25.11 -8.13 5.51
N PRO A 629 -25.15 -9.48 5.55
CA PRO A 629 -26.31 -10.22 6.08
C PRO A 629 -26.57 -9.93 7.56
N THR A 630 -25.52 -9.64 8.33
CA THR A 630 -25.61 -9.32 9.76
C THR A 630 -26.26 -7.98 10.06
N ILE A 631 -26.29 -7.05 9.09
CA ILE A 631 -26.88 -5.71 9.24
C ILE A 631 -28.36 -5.71 8.85
N LEU A 632 -28.76 -6.59 7.94
CA LEU A 632 -30.09 -6.55 7.29
C LEU A 632 -31.27 -6.61 8.27
N ASP A 633 -31.13 -7.35 9.36
CA ASP A 633 -32.20 -7.52 10.34
C ASP A 633 -31.97 -6.71 11.64
N LEU A 634 -30.97 -5.83 11.66
CA LEU A 634 -30.76 -4.90 12.77
C LEU A 634 -31.76 -3.73 12.71
N PRO A 635 -32.17 -3.20 13.87
CA PRO A 635 -32.81 -1.89 13.94
C PRO A 635 -31.96 -0.81 13.27
N LEU A 636 -32.60 0.18 12.65
CA LEU A 636 -31.90 1.25 11.90
C LEU A 636 -30.83 1.95 12.74
N PHE A 637 -31.11 2.26 14.01
CA PHE A 637 -30.12 2.87 14.90
C PHE A 637 -28.92 1.95 15.15
N LYS A 638 -29.15 0.65 15.31
CA LYS A 638 -28.09 -0.34 15.50
C LYS A 638 -27.26 -0.53 14.22
N ALA A 639 -27.90 -0.57 13.06
CA ALA A 639 -27.20 -0.60 11.78
C ALA A 639 -26.29 0.61 11.59
N PHE A 640 -26.75 1.81 11.96
CA PHE A 640 -25.94 3.03 11.96
C PHE A 640 -24.72 2.90 12.91
N GLN A 641 -24.93 2.39 14.13
CA GLN A 641 -23.84 2.12 15.07
C GLN A 641 -22.80 1.12 14.52
N GLU A 642 -23.23 0.08 13.79
CA GLU A 642 -22.31 -0.87 13.15
C GLU A 642 -21.44 -0.22 12.06
N VAL A 643 -22.00 0.70 11.27
CA VAL A 643 -21.23 1.49 10.29
C VAL A 643 -20.15 2.32 11.00
N VAL A 644 -20.52 3.06 12.04
CA VAL A 644 -19.57 3.85 12.84
C VAL A 644 -18.48 2.97 13.48
N SER A 645 -18.88 1.82 14.02
CA SER A 645 -17.98 0.83 14.62
C SER A 645 -16.98 0.27 13.60
N CYS A 646 -17.44 -0.10 12.40
CA CYS A 646 -16.56 -0.58 11.33
C CYS A 646 -15.56 0.48 10.89
N LEU A 647 -15.99 1.73 10.71
CA LEU A 647 -15.09 2.85 10.39
C LEU A 647 -14.01 3.02 11.47
N GLY A 648 -14.39 2.92 12.75
CA GLY A 648 -13.44 2.92 13.87
C GLY A 648 -12.43 1.76 13.83
N LYS A 649 -12.86 0.54 13.49
CA LYS A 649 -11.96 -0.64 13.32
C LYS A 649 -10.91 -0.41 12.22
N HIS A 650 -11.24 0.39 11.21
CA HIS A 650 -10.35 0.81 10.12
C HIS A 650 -9.57 2.10 10.41
N LYS A 651 -9.64 2.63 11.64
CA LYS A 651 -8.98 3.88 12.05
C LYS A 651 -9.43 5.11 11.25
N VAL A 652 -10.68 5.11 10.80
CA VAL A 652 -11.32 6.26 10.14
C VAL A 652 -12.08 7.05 11.20
N MET A 653 -11.76 8.34 11.35
CA MET A 653 -12.49 9.22 12.27
C MET A 653 -13.90 9.47 11.73
N VAL A 654 -14.89 9.65 12.61
CA VAL A 654 -16.28 9.85 12.18
C VAL A 654 -16.80 11.18 12.69
N ILE A 655 -17.29 12.02 11.77
CA ILE A 655 -18.11 13.19 12.07
C ILE A 655 -19.56 12.76 11.91
N LEU A 656 -20.33 12.82 13.00
CA LEU A 656 -21.76 12.50 12.99
C LEU A 656 -22.55 13.77 12.65
N ASP A 657 -22.99 13.86 11.41
CA ASP A 657 -23.68 15.04 10.87
C ASP A 657 -25.20 14.88 10.95
N ASN A 658 -25.83 15.67 11.82
CA ASN A 658 -27.29 15.77 11.84
C ASN A 658 -27.75 16.63 10.65
N HIS A 659 -28.06 15.94 9.55
CA HIS A 659 -28.26 16.58 8.25
C HIS A 659 -29.68 17.12 8.05
N ILE A 660 -30.67 16.41 8.59
CA ILE A 660 -32.10 16.65 8.37
C ILE A 660 -32.90 16.12 9.56
N SER A 661 -34.13 16.59 9.81
CA SER A 661 -34.95 16.00 10.87
C SER A 661 -35.55 14.63 10.49
N GLN A 662 -36.25 14.56 9.36
CA GLN A 662 -36.88 13.33 8.87
C GLN A 662 -36.04 12.70 7.75
N PRO A 663 -36.00 11.37 7.62
CA PRO A 663 -35.28 10.72 6.53
C PRO A 663 -35.79 11.17 5.16
N GLY A 664 -34.87 11.50 4.25
CA GLY A 664 -35.18 11.87 2.87
C GLY A 664 -34.21 12.88 2.28
N TRP A 665 -34.45 13.23 1.01
CA TRP A 665 -33.60 14.16 0.24
C TRP A 665 -33.89 15.65 0.51
N ASN A 666 -35.06 15.98 1.06
CA ASN A 666 -35.49 17.36 1.22
C ASN A 666 -34.82 18.01 2.44
N GLU A 667 -33.64 18.62 2.28
CA GLU A 667 -33.11 19.58 3.25
C GLU A 667 -34.25 20.48 3.74
N LEU A 668 -34.35 20.70 5.06
CA LEU A 668 -35.41 21.53 5.66
C LEU A 668 -35.27 22.98 5.18
N ARG A 669 -35.85 23.26 4.02
CA ARG A 669 -35.93 24.56 3.35
C ARG A 669 -36.98 25.40 4.06
N GLY A 670 -36.57 26.04 5.14
CA GLY A 670 -37.43 26.92 5.93
C GLY A 670 -37.21 28.40 5.60
N PRO A 671 -38.26 29.21 5.37
CA PRO A 671 -38.13 30.67 5.24
C PRO A 671 -37.77 31.38 6.58
N LYS A 672 -37.70 30.64 7.69
CA LYS A 672 -37.53 31.16 9.06
C LYS A 672 -36.07 31.24 9.52
N GLN A 673 -35.14 31.65 8.65
CA GLN A 673 -33.74 31.83 9.03
C GLN A 673 -33.54 33.20 9.70
N ASN A 674 -33.01 33.21 10.93
CA ASN A 674 -32.59 34.43 11.61
C ASN A 674 -31.45 34.15 12.60
N THR A 675 -30.62 35.16 12.83
CA THR A 675 -29.42 35.04 13.68
C THR A 675 -29.77 34.82 15.15
N LYS A 676 -30.88 35.40 15.65
CA LYS A 676 -31.31 35.28 17.05
C LYS A 676 -31.61 33.82 17.42
N ASP A 677 -32.38 33.12 16.59
CA ASP A 677 -32.71 31.72 16.80
C ASP A 677 -31.49 30.84 16.59
N TRP A 678 -30.65 31.14 15.58
CA TRP A 678 -29.40 30.43 15.36
C TRP A 678 -28.51 30.45 16.62
N TYR A 679 -28.25 31.62 17.21
CA TYR A 679 -27.47 31.72 18.46
C TYR A 679 -28.11 30.95 19.61
N THR A 680 -29.44 30.98 19.69
CA THR A 680 -30.18 30.34 20.79
C THR A 680 -30.08 28.82 20.71
N TYR A 681 -30.39 28.25 19.54
CA TYR A 681 -30.51 26.80 19.39
C TYR A 681 -29.19 26.11 19.07
N MET A 682 -28.30 26.71 18.26
CA MET A 682 -26.98 26.13 18.01
C MET A 682 -26.15 26.09 19.28
N ARG A 683 -26.26 27.11 20.16
CA ARG A 683 -25.61 27.06 21.48
C ARG A 683 -26.18 25.94 22.34
N LYS A 684 -27.51 25.82 22.44
CA LYS A 684 -28.13 24.72 23.20
C LYS A 684 -27.71 23.34 22.69
N GLY A 685 -27.64 23.16 21.37
CA GLY A 685 -27.14 21.92 20.76
C GLY A 685 -25.68 21.65 21.07
N ALA A 686 -24.82 22.67 20.95
CA ALA A 686 -23.40 22.57 21.28
C ALA A 686 -23.17 22.18 22.74
N GLU A 687 -23.87 22.82 23.68
CA GLU A 687 -23.81 22.51 25.11
C GLU A 687 -24.32 21.09 25.40
N ALA A 688 -25.39 20.66 24.74
CA ALA A 688 -25.95 19.32 24.91
C ALA A 688 -24.93 18.24 24.50
N VAL A 689 -24.31 18.38 23.33
CA VAL A 689 -23.28 17.43 22.85
C VAL A 689 -22.10 17.38 23.82
N HIS A 690 -21.55 18.55 24.17
CA HIS A 690 -20.39 18.62 25.05
C HIS A 690 -20.67 18.12 26.48
N SER A 691 -21.88 18.34 27.01
CA SER A 691 -22.26 17.90 28.35
C SER A 691 -22.26 16.38 28.51
N VAL A 692 -22.56 15.66 27.42
CA VAL A 692 -22.58 14.18 27.39
C VAL A 692 -21.21 13.62 27.06
N ASN A 693 -20.48 14.26 26.14
CA ASN A 693 -19.16 13.80 25.72
C ASN A 693 -18.22 15.01 25.51
N PRO A 694 -17.40 15.36 26.52
CA PRO A 694 -16.46 16.49 26.41
C PRO A 694 -15.23 16.17 25.53
N ASP A 695 -15.05 14.91 25.13
CA ASP A 695 -13.88 14.46 24.36
C ASP A 695 -14.02 14.72 22.85
N VAL A 696 -15.24 14.96 22.36
CA VAL A 696 -15.49 15.21 20.93
C VAL A 696 -15.37 16.69 20.54
N LEU A 697 -15.02 16.94 19.28
CA LEU A 697 -15.16 18.26 18.69
C LEU A 697 -16.64 18.57 18.44
N VAL A 698 -17.02 19.83 18.66
CA VAL A 698 -18.36 20.34 18.36
C VAL A 698 -18.24 21.20 17.10
N ILE A 699 -18.83 20.71 16.00
CA ILE A 699 -18.82 21.37 14.69
C ILE A 699 -20.16 22.08 14.49
N VAL A 700 -20.13 23.40 14.22
CA VAL A 700 -21.32 24.25 14.12
C VAL A 700 -21.44 24.84 12.72
N SER A 701 -22.61 24.65 12.09
CA SER A 701 -22.90 25.08 10.72
C SER A 701 -23.50 26.49 10.63
N GLY A 702 -23.27 27.17 9.50
CA GLY A 702 -23.73 28.54 9.24
C GLY A 702 -25.17 28.67 8.77
N LEU A 703 -25.56 29.90 8.43
CA LEU A 703 -26.85 30.19 7.79
C LEU A 703 -26.75 30.03 6.26
N ASN A 704 -27.90 30.09 5.59
CA ASN A 704 -28.01 30.07 4.14
C ASN A 704 -27.27 28.89 3.50
N TYR A 705 -27.73 27.66 3.76
CA TYR A 705 -27.09 26.43 3.27
C TYR A 705 -25.63 26.28 3.72
N ALA A 706 -25.35 26.69 4.96
CA ALA A 706 -24.00 26.72 5.53
C ALA A 706 -23.00 27.54 4.71
N THR A 707 -23.45 28.58 4.00
CA THR A 707 -22.56 29.45 3.20
C THR A 707 -22.19 30.75 3.91
N ASP A 708 -22.92 31.11 4.98
CA ASP A 708 -22.76 32.39 5.66
C ASP A 708 -22.49 32.22 7.16
N LEU A 709 -21.32 32.71 7.58
CA LEU A 709 -20.90 32.86 8.98
C LEU A 709 -20.53 34.33 9.30
N SER A 710 -20.84 35.27 8.40
CA SER A 710 -20.39 36.66 8.48
C SER A 710 -20.92 37.39 9.71
N PHE A 711 -22.10 37.00 10.21
CA PHE A 711 -22.72 37.54 11.43
C PHE A 711 -21.91 37.23 12.71
N LEU A 712 -20.95 36.30 12.67
CA LEU A 712 -20.00 36.06 13.78
C LEU A 712 -18.92 37.15 13.89
N ARG A 713 -18.88 38.11 12.95
CA ARG A 713 -18.02 39.30 13.07
C ARG A 713 -18.50 40.22 14.19
N ASP A 714 -19.80 40.40 14.27
CA ASP A 714 -20.44 41.39 15.15
C ASP A 714 -20.69 40.83 16.56
N ARG A 715 -20.93 39.51 16.66
CA ARG A 715 -21.17 38.83 17.93
C ARG A 715 -20.44 37.48 17.96
N PRO A 716 -19.66 37.15 18.99
CA PRO A 716 -19.01 35.85 19.10
C PRO A 716 -20.03 34.74 19.47
N PHE A 717 -19.73 33.50 19.10
CA PHE A 717 -20.47 32.33 19.55
C PHE A 717 -19.90 31.85 20.89
N GLU A 718 -20.64 32.10 21.97
CA GLU A 718 -20.22 31.81 23.34
C GLU A 718 -20.78 30.46 23.81
N VAL A 719 -19.88 29.61 24.33
CA VAL A 719 -20.16 28.30 24.93
C VAL A 719 -19.39 28.15 26.24
N SER A 720 -19.80 27.25 27.13
CA SER A 720 -19.18 27.06 28.45
C SER A 720 -17.84 26.31 28.39
N PHE A 721 -17.54 25.68 27.26
CA PHE A 721 -16.33 24.87 27.05
C PHE A 721 -15.31 25.56 26.15
N ARG A 722 -14.06 25.11 26.21
CA ARG A 722 -12.94 25.66 25.43
C ARG A 722 -12.25 24.57 24.64
N ARG A 723 -11.53 24.97 23.59
CA ARG A 723 -10.68 24.08 22.78
C ARG A 723 -11.41 22.90 22.13
N LYS A 724 -12.72 23.00 21.86
CA LYS A 724 -13.50 21.95 21.18
C LYS A 724 -14.36 22.45 20.01
N LEU A 725 -14.44 23.76 19.80
CA LEU A 725 -15.35 24.37 18.82
C LEU A 725 -14.69 24.50 17.44
N VAL A 726 -15.42 24.08 16.41
CA VAL A 726 -15.06 24.21 14.98
C VAL A 726 -16.27 24.74 14.21
N PHE A 727 -16.06 25.60 13.22
CA PHE A 727 -17.14 26.04 12.32
C PHE A 727 -17.06 25.35 10.97
N GLU A 728 -18.19 25.09 10.34
CA GLU A 728 -18.24 24.49 9.00
C GLU A 728 -18.95 25.36 7.95
N ILE A 729 -18.56 25.14 6.69
CA ILE A 729 -19.21 25.73 5.51
C ILE A 729 -19.34 24.73 4.36
N HIS A 730 -20.33 24.96 3.50
CA HIS A 730 -20.47 24.28 2.22
C HIS A 730 -19.96 25.19 1.08
N TRP A 731 -19.37 24.63 0.03
CA TRP A 731 -18.92 25.38 -1.15
C TRP A 731 -18.94 24.55 -2.43
N TYR A 732 -19.85 24.89 -3.36
CA TYR A 732 -19.99 24.19 -4.64
C TYR A 732 -19.81 25.10 -5.86
N GLY A 733 -19.34 24.49 -6.96
CA GLY A 733 -19.16 25.15 -8.25
C GLY A 733 -20.47 25.62 -8.88
N PHE A 734 -21.58 24.91 -8.68
CA PHE A 734 -22.87 25.23 -9.30
C PHE A 734 -23.64 26.41 -8.67
N TRP A 735 -23.18 26.95 -7.54
CA TRP A 735 -23.82 28.14 -6.94
C TRP A 735 -23.50 29.45 -7.64
N ASN A 736 -22.48 29.45 -8.49
CA ASN A 736 -22.13 30.59 -9.31
C ASN A 736 -21.83 30.10 -10.73
N SER A 737 -21.99 30.97 -11.73
CA SER A 737 -21.52 30.67 -13.08
C SER A 737 -19.99 30.80 -13.13
N TRP A 738 -19.29 29.70 -13.48
CA TRP A 738 -17.88 29.71 -13.88
C TRP A 738 -17.73 29.85 -15.40
N GLU A 739 -18.75 30.44 -16.02
CA GLU A 739 -18.89 30.73 -17.44
C GLU A 739 -19.34 32.20 -17.62
N GLY A 740 -19.03 32.78 -18.77
CA GLY A 740 -19.47 34.14 -19.13
C GLY A 740 -18.51 35.29 -18.79
N ASP A 741 -17.51 35.09 -17.94
CA ASP A 741 -16.43 36.05 -17.65
C ASP A 741 -15.05 35.36 -17.64
N GLU A 742 -13.98 36.13 -17.56
CA GLU A 742 -12.59 35.66 -17.47
C GLU A 742 -12.36 34.86 -16.17
N LEU A 743 -11.86 33.63 -16.29
CA LEU A 743 -11.73 32.71 -15.16
C LEU A 743 -10.90 33.24 -13.98
N ASN A 744 -9.89 34.08 -14.23
CA ASN A 744 -9.11 34.69 -13.15
C ASN A 744 -9.96 35.63 -12.29
N LYS A 745 -10.87 36.41 -12.90
CA LYS A 745 -11.77 37.33 -12.20
C LYS A 745 -12.78 36.57 -11.38
N ILE A 746 -13.37 35.53 -11.96
CA ILE A 746 -14.32 34.64 -11.27
C ILE A 746 -13.66 34.04 -10.03
N CYS A 747 -12.49 33.40 -10.18
CA CYS A 747 -11.80 32.81 -9.03
C CYS A 747 -11.38 33.87 -7.98
N GLY A 748 -10.92 35.05 -8.41
CA GLY A 748 -10.59 36.16 -7.50
C GLY A 748 -11.80 36.60 -6.67
N LYS A 749 -12.94 36.87 -7.33
CA LYS A 749 -14.19 37.27 -6.68
C LYS A 749 -14.72 36.20 -5.72
N GLU A 750 -14.73 34.93 -6.14
CA GLU A 750 -15.28 33.84 -5.32
C GLU A 750 -14.42 33.55 -4.09
N THR A 751 -13.09 33.62 -4.22
CA THR A 751 -12.19 33.46 -3.06
C THR A 751 -12.30 34.64 -2.10
N GLU A 752 -12.43 35.87 -2.59
CA GLU A 752 -12.68 37.05 -1.74
C GLU A 752 -14.02 36.93 -0.99
N LYS A 753 -15.08 36.48 -1.68
CA LYS A 753 -16.38 36.22 -1.08
C LYS A 753 -16.28 35.17 0.03
N MET A 754 -15.62 34.04 -0.21
CA MET A 754 -15.40 33.01 0.81
C MET A 754 -14.68 33.57 2.04
N MET A 755 -13.61 34.35 1.84
CA MET A 755 -12.87 34.97 2.93
C MET A 755 -13.72 35.97 3.73
N LYS A 756 -14.59 36.71 3.05
CA LYS A 756 -15.52 37.66 3.68
C LYS A 756 -16.59 36.93 4.51
N MET A 757 -17.14 35.84 4.00
CA MET A 757 -18.25 35.10 4.64
C MET A 757 -17.79 34.23 5.81
N SER A 758 -16.61 33.62 5.75
CA SER A 758 -16.17 32.66 6.77
C SER A 758 -14.66 32.62 7.03
N GLY A 759 -13.82 32.89 6.02
CA GLY A 759 -12.37 32.78 6.16
C GLY A 759 -11.74 33.66 7.24
N PHE A 760 -12.39 34.76 7.65
CA PHE A 760 -11.96 35.60 8.78
C PHE A 760 -11.88 34.86 10.12
N LEU A 761 -12.58 33.73 10.28
CA LEU A 761 -12.49 32.91 11.49
C LEU A 761 -11.08 32.34 11.68
N LEU A 762 -10.41 31.98 10.58
CA LEU A 762 -9.03 31.51 10.61
C LEU A 762 -8.06 32.62 11.04
N GLU A 763 -8.35 33.88 10.71
CA GLU A 763 -7.58 35.06 11.14
C GLU A 763 -7.81 35.35 12.63
N LYS A 764 -9.02 35.10 13.14
CA LYS A 764 -9.36 35.16 14.57
C LYS A 764 -8.83 33.96 15.37
N GLY A 765 -8.12 33.02 14.74
CA GLY A 765 -7.58 31.83 15.40
C GLY A 765 -8.65 30.82 15.78
N VAL A 766 -9.68 30.64 14.94
CA VAL A 766 -10.74 29.64 15.09
C VAL A 766 -10.72 28.68 13.90
N PRO A 767 -10.80 27.34 14.10
CA PRO A 767 -10.78 26.39 12.98
C PRO A 767 -12.02 26.49 12.10
N LEU A 768 -11.80 26.32 10.78
CA LEU A 768 -12.84 26.33 9.75
C LEU A 768 -12.73 25.06 8.90
N PHE A 769 -13.84 24.34 8.76
CA PHE A 769 -13.99 23.08 8.04
C PHE A 769 -14.88 23.25 6.81
N VAL A 770 -14.40 22.90 5.61
CA VAL A 770 -15.27 22.85 4.42
C VAL A 770 -15.95 21.49 4.40
N SER A 771 -17.11 21.38 5.06
CA SER A 771 -17.81 20.10 5.26
C SER A 771 -18.44 19.55 3.99
N GLU A 772 -18.63 20.39 2.96
CA GLU A 772 -19.10 19.96 1.66
C GLU A 772 -18.50 20.76 0.52
N PHE A 773 -17.86 20.06 -0.42
CA PHE A 773 -17.55 20.52 -1.76
C PHE A 773 -17.51 19.30 -2.68
N GLY A 774 -17.69 19.47 -3.98
CA GLY A 774 -17.65 18.35 -4.91
C GLY A 774 -17.72 18.79 -6.36
N ILE A 775 -17.42 17.85 -7.24
CA ILE A 775 -17.54 18.00 -8.69
C ILE A 775 -18.08 16.73 -9.32
N ASP A 776 -18.66 16.86 -10.51
CA ASP A 776 -18.99 15.72 -11.36
C ASP A 776 -17.74 14.87 -11.66
N GLN A 777 -17.71 13.69 -11.06
CA GLN A 777 -16.62 12.73 -11.14
C GLN A 777 -16.55 12.06 -12.52
N ARG A 778 -17.53 12.21 -13.41
CA ARG A 778 -17.40 11.79 -14.82
C ARG A 778 -16.39 12.64 -15.60
N GLY A 779 -16.02 13.80 -15.07
CA GLY A 779 -14.95 14.64 -15.62
C GLY A 779 -15.31 15.41 -16.89
N ASN A 780 -16.60 15.56 -17.19
CA ASN A 780 -17.10 16.26 -18.38
C ASN A 780 -17.75 17.63 -18.07
N ASN A 781 -17.93 17.99 -16.80
CA ASN A 781 -18.50 19.27 -16.39
C ASN A 781 -17.40 20.36 -16.30
N ALA A 782 -17.33 21.22 -17.33
CA ALA A 782 -16.31 22.27 -17.40
C ALA A 782 -16.39 23.28 -16.25
N ASN A 783 -17.59 23.64 -15.79
CA ASN A 783 -17.83 24.57 -14.68
C ASN A 783 -17.19 24.04 -13.39
N ASP A 784 -17.42 22.75 -13.11
CA ASP A 784 -16.90 22.07 -11.94
C ASP A 784 -15.37 21.94 -11.94
N ILE A 785 -14.76 21.57 -13.07
CA ILE A 785 -13.30 21.42 -13.15
C ILE A 785 -12.60 22.80 -12.99
N LYS A 786 -13.23 23.87 -13.48
CA LYS A 786 -12.79 25.26 -13.23
C LYS A 786 -12.87 25.62 -11.75
N PHE A 787 -14.00 25.35 -11.11
CA PHE A 787 -14.20 25.53 -9.66
C PHE A 787 -13.17 24.76 -8.84
N LEU A 788 -12.99 23.46 -9.09
CA LEU A 788 -12.07 22.61 -8.33
C LEU A 788 -10.64 23.15 -8.38
N SER A 789 -10.19 23.63 -9.54
CA SER A 789 -8.86 24.23 -9.68
C SER A 789 -8.69 25.47 -8.80
N CYS A 790 -9.74 26.30 -8.67
CA CYS A 790 -9.73 27.48 -7.80
C CYS A 790 -9.79 27.07 -6.32
N PHE A 791 -10.66 26.13 -5.96
CA PHE A 791 -10.79 25.57 -4.62
C PHE A 791 -9.46 24.99 -4.12
N MET A 792 -8.81 24.15 -4.93
CA MET A 792 -7.52 23.53 -4.61
C MET A 792 -6.45 24.56 -4.26
N ALA A 793 -6.43 25.70 -4.95
CA ALA A 793 -5.49 26.78 -4.67
C ALA A 793 -5.73 27.39 -3.28
N LEU A 794 -6.99 27.65 -2.92
CA LEU A 794 -7.35 28.22 -1.63
C LEU A 794 -7.14 27.21 -0.48
N ALA A 795 -7.58 25.97 -0.68
CA ALA A 795 -7.45 24.89 0.29
C ALA A 795 -5.98 24.60 0.64
N ALA A 796 -5.09 24.64 -0.35
CA ALA A 796 -3.65 24.49 -0.12
C ALA A 796 -3.03 25.70 0.59
N ASP A 797 -3.40 26.92 0.21
CA ASP A 797 -2.86 28.17 0.79
C ASP A 797 -3.23 28.35 2.28
N LEU A 798 -4.49 28.07 2.61
CA LEU A 798 -5.02 28.18 3.96
C LEU A 798 -4.86 26.88 4.78
N ASP A 799 -4.43 25.80 4.15
CA ASP A 799 -4.35 24.46 4.73
C ASP A 799 -5.65 24.02 5.42
N LEU A 800 -6.79 24.23 4.73
CA LEU A 800 -8.16 23.99 5.23
C LEU A 800 -8.45 22.51 5.49
N ASP A 801 -9.17 22.22 6.56
CA ASP A 801 -9.80 20.92 6.78
C ASP A 801 -11.05 20.80 5.86
N TRP A 802 -11.34 19.62 5.32
CA TRP A 802 -12.39 19.49 4.30
C TRP A 802 -13.04 18.10 4.23
N SER A 803 -14.24 18.02 3.64
CA SER A 803 -14.96 16.79 3.32
C SER A 803 -15.55 16.83 1.91
N LEU A 804 -15.21 15.81 1.10
CA LEU A 804 -15.64 15.70 -0.30
C LEU A 804 -17.04 15.07 -0.39
N TRP A 805 -17.96 15.75 -1.07
CA TRP A 805 -19.26 15.21 -1.46
C TRP A 805 -19.16 14.51 -2.83
N THR A 806 -19.42 13.21 -2.94
CA THR A 806 -19.75 12.23 -1.88
C THR A 806 -19.08 10.87 -2.16
N LEU A 807 -18.98 9.99 -1.15
CA LEU A 807 -18.56 8.60 -1.34
C LEU A 807 -19.51 7.84 -2.27
N ALA A 808 -20.81 8.16 -2.20
CA ALA A 808 -21.86 7.38 -2.84
C ALA A 808 -21.80 7.45 -4.36
N GLY A 809 -21.66 6.30 -5.03
CA GLY A 809 -21.75 6.22 -6.49
C GLY A 809 -23.16 5.98 -7.01
N SER A 810 -24.06 5.53 -6.15
CA SER A 810 -25.49 5.36 -6.42
C SER A 810 -26.28 5.44 -5.13
N TYR A 811 -27.58 5.73 -5.26
CA TYR A 811 -28.51 5.78 -4.14
C TYR A 811 -29.54 4.66 -4.22
N TYR A 812 -29.99 4.15 -3.07
CA TYR A 812 -31.16 3.27 -3.01
C TYR A 812 -32.37 3.94 -3.65
N ILE A 813 -32.66 5.16 -3.21
CA ILE A 813 -33.74 6.01 -3.69
C ILE A 813 -33.24 7.45 -3.68
N ARG A 814 -33.48 8.17 -4.76
CA ARG A 814 -33.33 9.62 -4.82
C ARG A 814 -34.43 10.19 -5.68
N GLU A 815 -35.17 11.17 -5.16
CA GLU A 815 -36.26 11.81 -5.91
C GLU A 815 -37.25 10.80 -6.52
N LYS A 816 -37.59 9.74 -5.76
CA LYS A 816 -38.45 8.61 -6.16
C LYS A 816 -37.88 7.69 -7.25
N THR A 817 -36.63 7.89 -7.67
CA THR A 817 -35.93 7.00 -8.60
C THR A 817 -35.09 5.99 -7.83
N ILE A 818 -35.29 4.70 -8.10
CA ILE A 818 -34.53 3.61 -7.49
C ILE A 818 -33.18 3.48 -8.21
N GLY A 819 -32.08 3.33 -7.46
CA GLY A 819 -30.78 3.05 -8.04
C GLY A 819 -30.20 4.19 -8.88
N SER A 820 -30.53 5.45 -8.58
CA SER A 820 -30.02 6.59 -9.34
C SER A 820 -28.49 6.68 -9.25
N ASP A 821 -27.81 6.90 -10.39
CA ASP A 821 -26.38 7.19 -10.41
C ASP A 821 -26.06 8.54 -9.77
N GLU A 822 -25.03 8.56 -8.92
CA GLU A 822 -24.51 9.80 -8.35
C GLU A 822 -23.21 10.16 -9.07
N ALA A 823 -23.33 11.12 -9.98
CA ALA A 823 -22.22 11.59 -10.81
C ALA A 823 -21.13 12.30 -9.99
N TYR A 824 -21.47 12.90 -8.84
CA TYR A 824 -20.51 13.49 -7.89
C TYR A 824 -19.87 12.42 -6.97
N GLY A 825 -20.29 11.17 -7.12
CA GLY A 825 -19.80 10.02 -6.37
C GLY A 825 -18.36 9.68 -6.70
N VAL A 826 -17.51 9.64 -5.68
CA VAL A 826 -16.12 9.17 -5.80
C VAL A 826 -16.08 7.72 -6.26
N LEU A 827 -17.08 6.93 -5.87
CA LEU A 827 -17.26 5.55 -6.32
C LEU A 827 -18.14 5.47 -7.58
N ASP A 828 -17.94 4.42 -8.35
CA ASP A 828 -18.84 4.07 -9.46
C ASP A 828 -20.21 3.61 -8.95
N TRP A 829 -21.18 3.49 -9.86
CA TRP A 829 -22.54 3.07 -9.54
C TRP A 829 -22.62 1.76 -8.73
N ASN A 830 -21.68 0.84 -8.98
CA ASN A 830 -21.58 -0.46 -8.30
C ASN A 830 -20.86 -0.40 -6.95
N TRP A 831 -20.38 0.77 -6.53
CA TRP A 831 -19.53 0.98 -5.35
C TRP A 831 -18.19 0.20 -5.42
N SER A 832 -17.88 -0.38 -6.58
CA SER A 832 -16.83 -1.37 -6.82
C SER A 832 -15.50 -0.73 -7.23
N SER A 833 -15.55 0.38 -7.99
CA SER A 833 -14.36 1.07 -8.51
C SER A 833 -14.36 2.56 -8.15
N ILE A 834 -13.20 3.21 -8.23
CA ILE A 834 -13.09 4.68 -8.11
C ILE A 834 -13.52 5.25 -9.46
N ARG A 835 -14.44 6.22 -9.47
CA ARG A 835 -14.99 6.77 -10.72
C ARG A 835 -13.95 7.55 -11.51
N ASN A 836 -13.12 8.34 -10.83
CA ASN A 836 -12.11 9.17 -11.47
C ASN A 836 -10.82 9.30 -10.65
N THR A 837 -9.82 8.52 -11.06
CA THR A 837 -8.51 8.52 -10.42
C THR A 837 -7.74 9.82 -10.64
N THR A 838 -7.98 10.55 -11.73
CA THR A 838 -7.33 11.83 -12.01
C THR A 838 -7.80 12.93 -11.04
N ILE A 839 -9.11 13.01 -10.76
CA ILE A 839 -9.64 13.94 -9.76
C ILE A 839 -9.13 13.58 -8.36
N LEU A 840 -9.11 12.28 -8.02
CA LEU A 840 -8.56 11.81 -6.76
C LEU A 840 -7.05 12.16 -6.62
N GLN A 841 -6.28 12.02 -7.68
CA GLN A 841 -4.87 12.41 -7.72
C GLN A 841 -4.70 13.92 -7.51
N MET A 842 -5.57 14.74 -8.13
CA MET A 842 -5.54 16.20 -8.01
C MET A 842 -5.73 16.65 -6.55
N ILE A 843 -6.60 15.99 -5.78
CA ILE A 843 -6.84 16.33 -4.37
C ILE A 843 -5.80 15.74 -3.40
N SER A 844 -4.97 14.79 -3.83
CA SER A 844 -4.07 14.06 -2.93
C SER A 844 -3.03 14.95 -2.21
N ALA A 845 -2.56 16.03 -2.85
CA ALA A 845 -1.56 16.91 -2.24
C ALA A 845 -2.06 17.64 -0.98
N ILE A 846 -3.38 17.89 -0.88
CA ILE A 846 -4.03 18.57 0.25
C ILE A 846 -4.59 17.58 1.30
N GLN A 847 -4.37 16.26 1.13
CA GLN A 847 -4.72 15.23 2.12
C GLN A 847 -3.78 15.19 3.32
N SER A 848 -2.57 15.74 3.20
CA SER A 848 -1.63 15.89 4.31
C SER A 848 -1.56 17.36 4.77
N PRO A 849 -1.28 17.68 6.04
CA PRO A 849 -1.11 19.06 6.48
C PRO A 849 0.13 19.67 5.83
N PHE A 850 0.02 20.87 5.28
CA PHE A 850 1.20 21.63 4.83
C PHE A 850 1.90 22.32 5.99
N GLN A 851 1.17 22.77 7.01
CA GLN A 851 1.65 23.56 8.15
C GLN A 851 0.81 23.31 9.41
N GLY A 852 1.32 23.73 10.57
CA GLY A 852 0.62 23.62 11.86
C GLY A 852 1.55 23.22 13.02
N PRO A 853 1.05 23.26 14.26
CA PRO A 853 1.79 22.89 15.47
C PRO A 853 2.19 21.41 15.45
N GLY A 854 3.26 21.06 16.17
CA GLY A 854 3.76 19.68 16.26
C GLY A 854 4.48 19.13 15.02
N LEU A 855 4.34 19.77 13.86
CA LEU A 855 5.12 19.45 12.65
C LEU A 855 6.56 20.00 12.79
N MET A 856 7.35 19.47 13.73
CA MET A 856 8.75 19.89 14.01
C MET A 856 9.75 19.41 12.94
N GLU A 857 9.43 19.63 11.67
CA GLU A 857 10.16 19.01 10.57
C GLU A 857 11.02 19.99 9.75
N THR A 858 10.71 21.29 9.70
CA THR A 858 11.58 22.40 9.20
C THR A 858 11.00 23.79 9.54
N GLN A 859 11.81 24.86 9.42
CA GLN A 859 11.33 26.25 9.39
C GLN A 859 10.30 26.47 8.26
N PRO A 860 9.25 27.31 8.45
CA PRO A 860 8.26 27.59 7.41
C PRO A 860 8.91 28.06 6.09
N LYS A 861 8.53 27.41 4.99
CA LYS A 861 9.03 27.70 3.63
C LYS A 861 7.88 27.89 2.65
N LYS A 862 8.12 28.54 1.52
CA LYS A 862 7.15 28.60 0.42
C LYS A 862 7.40 27.49 -0.59
N ILE A 863 6.34 26.84 -1.07
CA ILE A 863 6.35 25.90 -2.20
C ILE A 863 5.47 26.46 -3.32
N MET A 864 5.77 26.13 -4.58
CA MET A 864 4.94 26.53 -5.73
C MET A 864 4.01 25.38 -6.11
N PHE A 865 2.75 25.48 -5.71
CA PHE A 865 1.69 24.51 -5.96
C PHE A 865 0.93 24.83 -7.24
N HIS A 866 0.69 23.83 -8.09
CA HIS A 866 -0.04 23.93 -9.35
C HIS A 866 -1.43 23.28 -9.16
N PRO A 867 -2.50 24.08 -8.98
CA PRO A 867 -3.79 23.60 -8.51
C PRO A 867 -4.46 22.60 -9.45
N SER A 868 -4.38 22.83 -10.77
CA SER A 868 -5.07 22.01 -11.78
C SER A 868 -4.50 20.59 -11.91
N SER A 869 -3.30 20.33 -11.39
CA SER A 869 -2.71 18.99 -11.36
C SER A 869 -2.54 18.41 -9.95
N GLY A 870 -2.71 19.21 -8.90
CA GLY A 870 -2.38 18.79 -7.53
C GLY A 870 -0.89 18.54 -7.28
N LEU A 871 0.02 19.13 -8.08
CA LEU A 871 1.47 18.90 -7.97
C LEU A 871 2.22 20.19 -7.62
N CYS A 872 3.48 20.08 -7.22
CA CYS A 872 4.35 21.23 -6.95
C CYS A 872 5.56 21.25 -7.89
N ILE A 873 6.20 22.42 -8.02
CA ILE A 873 7.45 22.56 -8.76
C ILE A 873 8.60 21.88 -7.98
N VAL A 874 9.24 20.90 -8.63
CA VAL A 874 10.38 20.15 -8.10
C VAL A 874 11.59 20.25 -9.04
N ARG A 875 12.80 20.04 -8.50
CA ARG A 875 14.00 19.88 -9.35
C ARG A 875 13.95 18.56 -10.12
N LYS A 876 14.14 18.67 -11.44
CA LYS A 876 14.43 17.55 -12.36
C LYS A 876 15.93 17.26 -12.40
N SER A 877 16.74 18.31 -12.40
CA SER A 877 18.21 18.29 -12.31
C SER A 877 18.68 19.58 -11.64
N LEU A 878 20.00 19.83 -11.58
CA LEU A 878 20.56 21.01 -10.92
C LEU A 878 19.91 22.33 -11.36
N PHE A 879 19.59 22.47 -12.65
CA PHE A 879 19.02 23.70 -13.23
C PHE A 879 17.63 23.56 -13.84
N GLN A 880 17.07 22.35 -13.95
CA GLN A 880 15.79 22.11 -14.61
C GLN A 880 14.66 21.83 -13.62
N LEU A 881 13.45 22.28 -13.96
CA LEU A 881 12.26 22.18 -13.12
C LEU A 881 11.12 21.43 -13.85
N LYS A 882 10.33 20.68 -13.08
CA LYS A 882 9.12 19.99 -13.54
C LYS A 882 8.07 19.98 -12.43
N LEU A 883 6.84 19.58 -12.74
CA LEU A 883 5.87 19.22 -11.69
C LEU A 883 6.21 17.85 -11.07
N GLY A 884 5.98 17.72 -9.78
CA GLY A 884 6.13 16.49 -9.02
C GLY A 884 5.52 16.59 -7.62
N SER A 885 5.77 15.58 -6.78
CA SER A 885 5.22 15.54 -5.41
C SER A 885 5.65 16.76 -4.59
N CYS A 886 4.70 17.36 -3.87
CA CYS A 886 4.94 18.50 -2.99
C CYS A 886 5.91 18.21 -1.84
N ASN A 887 6.06 16.95 -1.43
CA ASN A 887 7.05 16.53 -0.42
C ASN A 887 8.51 16.63 -0.94
N ARG A 888 8.68 16.77 -2.25
CA ARG A 888 9.97 16.98 -2.92
C ARG A 888 10.18 18.41 -3.41
N SER A 889 9.22 19.30 -3.14
CA SER A 889 9.29 20.70 -3.60
C SER A 889 10.50 21.42 -3.00
N GLU A 890 11.08 22.30 -3.81
CA GLU A 890 12.05 23.27 -3.33
C GLU A 890 11.39 24.30 -2.41
N SER A 891 12.21 24.86 -1.52
CA SER A 891 11.88 25.99 -0.66
C SER A 891 12.13 27.29 -1.44
N TRP A 892 11.09 28.06 -1.68
CA TRP A 892 11.14 29.32 -2.43
C TRP A 892 11.05 30.53 -1.51
N ARG A 893 11.69 31.63 -1.92
CA ARG A 893 11.56 32.95 -1.34
C ARG A 893 11.31 33.95 -2.46
N LEU A 894 10.26 34.77 -2.30
CA LEU A 894 10.06 35.96 -3.13
C LEU A 894 10.65 37.15 -2.38
N SER A 895 11.69 37.77 -2.93
CA SER A 895 12.32 38.96 -2.33
C SER A 895 11.47 40.23 -2.53
N SER A 896 11.77 41.29 -1.77
CA SER A 896 11.19 42.63 -1.98
C SER A 896 11.45 43.16 -3.40
N HIS A 897 12.57 42.77 -4.01
CA HIS A 897 12.93 43.07 -5.41
C HIS A 897 12.25 42.16 -6.44
N ARG A 898 11.26 41.34 -6.02
CA ARG A 898 10.49 40.43 -6.87
C ARG A 898 11.31 39.31 -7.51
N VAL A 899 12.38 38.87 -6.86
CA VAL A 899 13.18 37.73 -7.32
C VAL A 899 12.69 36.47 -6.61
N LEU A 900 12.40 35.41 -7.38
CA LEU A 900 12.11 34.07 -6.84
C LEU A 900 13.43 33.29 -6.74
N SER A 901 13.91 33.08 -5.52
CA SER A 901 15.13 32.33 -5.22
C SER A 901 14.87 31.14 -4.32
N LEU A 902 15.83 30.21 -4.27
CA LEU A 902 15.77 29.09 -3.35
C LEU A 902 16.23 29.52 -1.96
N THR A 903 15.45 29.15 -0.93
CA THR A 903 15.71 29.57 0.46
C THR A 903 16.97 28.90 1.02
N GLU A 904 17.22 27.63 0.66
CA GLU A 904 18.36 26.84 1.14
C GLU A 904 19.64 27.14 0.37
N GLU A 905 19.53 27.51 -0.91
CA GLU A 905 20.65 27.84 -1.81
C GLU A 905 20.42 29.25 -2.34
N GLN A 906 20.72 30.26 -1.51
CA GLN A 906 20.46 31.68 -1.83
C GLN A 906 21.15 32.18 -3.10
N ILE A 907 22.05 31.37 -3.67
CA ILE A 907 22.72 31.61 -4.94
C ILE A 907 21.89 31.16 -6.15
N LEU A 908 20.76 30.45 -6.02
CA LEU A 908 19.96 29.99 -7.16
C LEU A 908 18.61 30.73 -7.27
N CYS A 909 18.31 31.22 -8.47
CA CYS A 909 17.06 31.92 -8.77
C CYS A 909 16.39 31.48 -10.07
N LEU A 910 15.09 31.75 -10.18
CA LEU A 910 14.26 31.40 -11.33
C LEU A 910 14.47 32.39 -12.49
N LYS A 911 14.84 31.88 -13.67
CA LYS A 911 15.04 32.66 -14.90
C LYS A 911 14.01 32.31 -15.98
N ALA A 912 13.26 33.32 -16.41
CA ALA A 912 12.35 33.26 -17.55
C ALA A 912 13.12 33.36 -18.88
N TYR A 913 12.60 32.68 -19.90
CA TYR A 913 13.13 32.70 -21.26
C TYR A 913 12.04 33.12 -22.27
N GLU A 914 12.27 32.86 -23.55
CA GLU A 914 11.29 33.11 -24.60
C GLU A 914 10.10 32.15 -24.52
N LYS A 915 9.06 32.44 -25.33
CA LYS A 915 7.85 31.61 -25.44
C LYS A 915 8.23 30.16 -25.81
N GLY A 916 7.61 29.19 -25.13
CA GLY A 916 7.82 27.76 -25.35
C GLY A 916 9.14 27.20 -24.81
N LYS A 917 9.98 28.03 -24.15
CA LYS A 917 11.26 27.57 -23.59
C LYS A 917 11.12 27.19 -22.11
N SER A 918 11.90 26.21 -21.68
CA SER A 918 11.93 25.77 -20.28
C SER A 918 12.52 26.83 -19.35
N VAL A 919 11.87 27.02 -18.20
CA VAL A 919 12.36 27.85 -17.11
C VAL A 919 13.50 27.11 -16.41
N LYS A 920 14.56 27.83 -16.03
CA LYS A 920 15.75 27.24 -15.39
C LYS A 920 16.15 28.00 -14.14
N LEU A 921 16.84 27.30 -13.24
CA LEU A 921 17.58 27.93 -12.14
C LEU A 921 18.93 28.47 -12.65
N ARG A 922 19.36 29.61 -12.11
CA ARG A 922 20.66 30.24 -12.43
C ARG A 922 21.36 30.75 -11.18
N LEU A 923 22.69 30.75 -11.22
CA LEU A 923 23.54 31.30 -10.18
C LEU A 923 23.42 32.84 -10.13
N PHE A 924 23.22 33.36 -8.93
CA PHE A 924 23.00 34.76 -8.61
C PHE A 924 24.31 35.41 -8.18
N PHE A 925 24.99 36.08 -9.11
CA PHE A 925 26.15 36.93 -8.84
C PHE A 925 25.81 38.43 -8.94
N SER A 926 24.66 38.79 -9.55
CA SER A 926 24.08 40.14 -9.54
C SER A 926 22.58 40.11 -9.95
N ASP A 927 21.85 41.20 -9.67
CA ASP A 927 20.40 41.37 -9.96
C ASP A 927 20.01 41.22 -11.44
N SER A 928 20.96 41.31 -12.38
CA SER A 928 20.68 41.18 -13.82
C SER A 928 20.51 39.73 -14.29
N TYR A 929 20.96 38.74 -13.50
CA TYR A 929 20.93 37.33 -13.90
C TYR A 929 19.59 36.65 -13.65
N CYS A 930 18.81 37.10 -12.65
CA CYS A 930 17.49 36.55 -12.34
C CYS A 930 16.38 37.22 -13.14
N SER A 931 15.20 36.60 -13.17
CA SER A 931 13.98 37.25 -13.65
C SER A 931 13.24 37.90 -12.48
N LYS A 932 12.64 39.07 -12.74
CA LYS A 932 11.68 39.69 -11.82
C LYS A 932 10.29 39.10 -12.07
N TRP A 933 9.65 38.58 -11.03
CA TRP A 933 8.36 37.88 -11.10
C TRP A 933 7.28 38.65 -10.36
N LYS A 934 6.14 38.89 -11.00
CA LYS A 934 4.97 39.51 -10.37
C LYS A 934 3.77 38.55 -10.46
N LEU A 935 3.00 38.49 -9.38
CA LEU A 935 1.66 37.91 -9.43
C LEU A 935 0.80 38.83 -10.29
N LEU A 936 0.10 38.22 -11.23
CA LEU A 936 -0.74 38.86 -12.22
C LEU A 936 -2.12 38.19 -12.19
N SER A 937 -3.12 38.91 -12.68
CA SER A 937 -4.56 38.63 -12.62
C SER A 937 -5.20 38.65 -11.23
N ASP A 938 -6.53 38.75 -11.21
CA ASP A 938 -7.34 38.89 -9.98
C ASP A 938 -7.28 37.63 -9.10
N SER A 939 -7.03 36.47 -9.71
CA SER A 939 -6.78 35.21 -9.00
C SER A 939 -5.47 35.23 -8.20
N LYS A 940 -4.54 36.12 -8.56
CA LYS A 940 -3.16 36.19 -8.04
C LYS A 940 -2.39 34.88 -8.21
N MET A 941 -2.70 34.09 -9.24
CA MET A 941 -2.06 32.78 -9.51
C MET A 941 -1.16 32.76 -10.75
N GLN A 942 -1.14 33.82 -11.57
CA GLN A 942 -0.26 33.86 -12.74
C GLN A 942 1.06 34.56 -12.39
N LEU A 943 2.16 33.80 -12.37
CA LEU A 943 3.51 34.34 -12.18
C LEU A 943 4.06 34.82 -13.52
N SER A 944 4.20 36.15 -13.67
CA SER A 944 4.65 36.78 -14.92
C SER A 944 6.02 37.44 -14.79
N SER A 945 6.79 37.43 -15.88
CA SER A 945 8.09 38.08 -16.02
C SER A 945 8.26 38.70 -17.42
N LYS A 946 9.27 39.55 -17.60
CA LYS A 946 9.67 40.07 -18.92
C LYS A 946 10.84 39.26 -19.46
N ASN A 947 10.75 38.83 -20.72
CA ASN A 947 11.87 38.19 -21.42
C ASN A 947 12.91 39.23 -21.89
N LYS A 948 13.98 38.78 -22.55
CA LYS A 948 15.06 39.65 -23.06
C LYS A 948 14.58 40.73 -24.03
N ASN A 949 13.47 40.47 -24.74
CA ASN A 949 12.89 41.38 -25.73
C ASN A 949 11.83 42.30 -25.11
N GLY A 950 11.70 42.33 -23.78
CA GLY A 950 10.72 43.15 -23.07
C GLY A 950 9.28 42.60 -23.06
N VAL A 951 9.03 41.47 -23.73
CA VAL A 951 7.70 40.84 -23.84
C VAL A 951 7.33 40.12 -22.55
N SER A 952 6.06 40.28 -22.12
CA SER A 952 5.54 39.61 -20.92
C SER A 952 5.27 38.12 -21.19
N VAL A 953 5.83 37.26 -20.34
CA VAL A 953 5.61 35.81 -20.34
C VAL A 953 5.14 35.35 -18.96
N CYS A 954 4.35 34.29 -18.92
CA CYS A 954 3.86 33.65 -17.70
C CYS A 954 4.46 32.27 -17.54
N LEU A 955 4.65 31.87 -16.28
CA LEU A 955 4.97 30.50 -15.91
C LEU A 955 3.82 29.59 -16.38
N ASP A 956 4.17 28.48 -17.01
CA ASP A 956 3.22 27.56 -17.62
C ASP A 956 3.75 26.11 -17.52
N VAL A 957 2.87 25.15 -17.77
CA VAL A 957 3.19 23.72 -17.76
C VAL A 957 3.07 23.19 -19.19
N ASP A 958 4.13 22.54 -19.66
CA ASP A 958 4.10 21.79 -20.92
C ASP A 958 3.24 20.52 -20.77
N SER A 959 2.24 20.37 -21.63
CA SER A 959 1.27 19.28 -21.62
C SER A 959 1.87 17.89 -21.90
N LYS A 960 3.05 17.80 -22.53
CA LYS A 960 3.63 16.51 -22.91
C LYS A 960 4.51 15.88 -21.82
N TYR A 961 5.21 16.69 -21.03
CA TYR A 961 6.24 16.21 -20.09
C TYR A 961 6.19 16.85 -18.69
N ASN A 962 5.17 17.66 -18.38
CA ASN A 962 5.05 18.39 -17.12
C ASN A 962 6.27 19.26 -16.79
N ASN A 963 7.02 19.69 -17.81
CA ASN A 963 8.14 20.60 -17.63
C ASN A 963 7.62 22.02 -17.38
N ILE A 964 8.36 22.79 -16.58
CA ILE A 964 8.02 24.19 -16.34
C ILE A 964 8.58 25.05 -17.48
N VAL A 965 7.70 25.77 -18.17
CA VAL A 965 8.02 26.61 -19.34
C VAL A 965 7.51 28.03 -19.17
N THR A 966 7.95 28.93 -20.05
CA THR A 966 7.37 30.27 -20.19
C THR A 966 6.55 30.37 -21.47
N ASN A 967 5.31 30.84 -21.35
CA ASN A 967 4.42 31.08 -22.50
C ASN A 967 3.82 32.49 -22.44
N SER A 968 3.15 32.89 -23.51
CA SER A 968 2.29 34.09 -23.48
C SER A 968 1.26 33.96 -22.36
N CYS A 969 1.11 35.01 -21.55
CA CYS A 969 0.13 35.01 -20.48
C CYS A 969 -1.29 34.86 -21.05
N LYS A 970 -2.02 33.85 -20.57
CA LYS A 970 -3.38 33.54 -20.99
C LYS A 970 -4.39 34.40 -20.23
N CYS A 971 -5.49 34.70 -20.90
CA CYS A 971 -6.71 35.22 -20.28
C CYS A 971 -6.47 36.49 -19.49
N LEU A 972 -5.88 37.52 -20.12
CA LEU A 972 -5.69 38.85 -19.52
C LEU A 972 -6.66 39.90 -20.04
N GLN A 973 -7.43 39.55 -21.07
CA GLN A 973 -8.40 40.41 -21.74
C GLN A 973 -9.67 39.60 -21.97
N GLY A 974 -10.68 39.79 -21.11
CA GLY A 974 -12.14 39.69 -21.34
C GLY A 974 -12.77 38.46 -22.03
N ASN A 975 -12.01 37.48 -22.50
CA ASN A 975 -12.54 36.36 -23.27
C ASN A 975 -12.98 35.22 -22.34
N SER A 976 -14.29 34.98 -22.29
CA SER A 976 -14.95 33.93 -21.49
C SER A 976 -14.60 32.49 -21.91
N SER A 977 -14.07 32.28 -23.12
CA SER A 977 -13.61 30.96 -23.61
C SER A 977 -12.16 30.63 -23.20
N CYS A 978 -11.45 31.58 -22.61
CA CYS A 978 -10.03 31.42 -22.31
C CYS A 978 -9.79 30.66 -21.00
N ASP A 979 -8.87 29.67 -21.04
CA ASP A 979 -8.49 28.85 -19.87
C ASP A 979 -7.03 29.12 -19.40
N PRO A 980 -6.83 29.79 -18.24
CA PRO A 980 -5.52 30.09 -17.69
C PRO A 980 -4.96 28.99 -16.75
N ARG A 981 -5.68 27.88 -16.52
CA ARG A 981 -5.37 26.93 -15.41
C ARG A 981 -4.01 26.25 -15.49
N SER A 982 -3.40 26.14 -16.67
CA SER A 982 -2.03 25.63 -16.83
C SER A 982 -0.96 26.64 -16.34
N GLN A 983 -1.35 27.89 -16.17
CA GLN A 983 -0.51 29.00 -15.70
C GLN A 983 -0.78 29.38 -14.24
N TRP A 984 -1.63 28.63 -13.54
CA TRP A 984 -1.95 28.88 -12.15
C TRP A 984 -0.94 28.22 -11.22
N PHE A 985 -0.22 29.04 -10.47
CA PHE A 985 0.71 28.63 -9.44
C PHE A 985 0.47 29.43 -8.14
N LYS A 986 0.29 28.72 -7.03
CA LYS A 986 0.05 29.29 -5.71
C LYS A 986 1.27 29.09 -4.81
N LEU A 987 1.69 30.15 -4.10
CA LEU A 987 2.81 30.11 -3.15
C LEU A 987 2.34 29.70 -1.75
N VAL A 988 2.33 28.38 -1.51
CA VAL A 988 1.81 27.77 -0.28
C VAL A 988 2.89 27.74 0.81
N THR A 989 2.54 28.07 2.06
CA THR A 989 3.43 27.87 3.21
C THR A 989 3.45 26.39 3.59
N SER A 990 4.63 25.81 3.76
CA SER A 990 4.79 24.45 4.25
C SER A 990 5.90 24.34 5.29
N THR A 991 5.69 23.49 6.31
CA THR A 991 6.69 23.06 7.30
C THR A 991 7.14 21.61 7.09
N ARG A 992 6.62 20.92 6.07
CA ARG A 992 6.95 19.52 5.75
C ARG A 992 8.44 19.35 5.47
N LYS A 993 9.08 18.32 6.04
CA LYS A 993 10.47 18.00 5.69
C LYS A 993 10.54 17.60 4.23
N ARG A 994 11.54 18.15 3.54
CA ARG A 994 11.83 17.71 2.16
C ARG A 994 12.43 16.30 2.22
N SER A 995 11.82 15.35 1.50
CA SER A 995 12.46 14.03 1.28
C SER A 995 13.66 14.23 0.36
N LYS A 996 14.87 14.34 0.92
CA LYS A 996 16.10 14.49 0.13
C LYS A 996 16.44 13.14 -0.52
N PRO A 997 16.70 13.08 -1.84
CA PRO A 997 17.53 12.02 -2.38
C PRO A 997 18.92 12.10 -1.71
N LYS A 998 19.63 10.98 -1.54
CA LYS A 998 21.06 11.03 -1.18
C LYS A 998 21.77 11.95 -2.19
N HIS A 999 22.25 13.11 -1.74
CA HIS A 999 23.02 14.00 -2.59
C HIS A 999 24.48 13.53 -2.62
N VAL A 1000 24.97 13.27 -3.83
CA VAL A 1000 26.38 13.38 -4.20
C VAL A 1000 26.75 14.88 -4.08
N LEU A 1001 27.88 15.17 -3.44
CA LEU A 1001 28.48 16.48 -3.13
C LEU A 1001 28.06 17.14 -1.79
N GLN A 1002 28.78 16.78 -0.72
CA GLN A 1002 29.14 17.74 0.33
C GLN A 1002 30.16 18.72 -0.27
N ILE A 1003 29.79 19.99 -0.41
CA ILE A 1003 30.79 21.06 -0.53
C ILE A 1003 31.09 21.52 0.89
N SER A 1004 32.30 21.21 1.35
CA SER A 1004 32.85 21.68 2.63
C SER A 1004 32.96 23.21 2.63
N PRO A 1005 32.57 23.93 3.69
CA PRO A 1005 32.66 25.39 3.77
C PRO A 1005 34.09 25.92 4.05
N TYR A 1006 35.13 25.14 3.78
CA TYR A 1006 36.53 25.55 3.94
C TYR A 1006 37.36 25.25 2.69
N SER A 1007 37.30 26.13 1.68
CA SER A 1007 38.47 26.40 0.83
C SER A 1007 38.50 27.88 0.44
N LYS A 1008 38.97 28.70 1.37
CA LYS A 1008 39.54 30.02 1.03
C LYS A 1008 40.89 29.77 0.36
N THR A 1009 40.91 29.55 -0.94
CA THR A 1009 42.08 29.77 -1.79
C THR A 1009 41.64 29.52 -3.22
N PHE A 1010 41.33 30.58 -3.97
CA PHE A 1010 41.63 30.76 -5.39
C PHE A 1010 41.00 32.07 -5.86
N LEU A 1011 41.50 33.17 -5.29
CA LEU A 1011 41.49 34.49 -5.91
C LEU A 1011 42.92 35.01 -5.81
N GLN A 1012 43.69 34.86 -6.89
CA GLN A 1012 44.79 35.70 -7.35
C GLN A 1012 45.75 34.90 -8.24
N LYS A 1013 45.59 35.01 -9.55
CA LYS A 1013 46.68 35.47 -10.42
C LYS A 1013 46.13 35.92 -11.77
N SER A 1014 46.85 36.88 -12.32
CA SER A 1014 46.46 37.97 -13.20
C SER A 1014 46.18 37.59 -14.65
N LEU A 1015 45.38 38.45 -15.30
CA LEU A 1015 45.43 38.72 -16.74
C LEU A 1015 46.87 39.01 -17.19
N SER A 1016 47.30 38.39 -18.29
CA SER A 1016 48.02 39.07 -19.38
C SER A 1016 48.18 38.14 -20.59
N VAL A 1017 47.66 38.61 -21.73
CA VAL A 1017 47.84 38.16 -23.13
C VAL A 1017 47.31 36.77 -23.49
#